data_AF-A0A832GJN7-F1
#
_entry.id   AF-A0A832GJN7-F1
#
_cell.length_a   1.000
_cell.length_b   1.000
_cell.length_c   1.000
_cell.angle_alpha   90.00
_cell.angle_beta   90.00
_cell.angle_gamma   90.00
#
_symmetry.space_group_name_H-M   'P 1'
#
loop_
_entity.id
_entity.type
_entity.pdbx_description
1 polymer ?
#
loop_
_entity_poly.entity_id
_entity_poly.type
_entity_poly.pdbx_seq_one_letter_code
_entity_poly.pdbx_strand_id
1 'polypeptide(L)'
;MRRGTVIGVILLLLMGAHADKLTLHDGTVIENCYIRDEGVRLIVWERLEDVGTDRWKVYPRRLVKEFTIERDAAWDAKPNLPDLTITHIELNPKLAGLHGRVEYDPYGRPKLVGGSLPDLGERAYMEPEAVVQGLKFQYTPGETITMTAHVKNAGFADAAPFEYVWLIDDKEIARGRVTKRLKPQERIELQTKWQWQDGFHHVSFRIRTNQREIATINNQITDPLWGFAFFYIVHKERVKVWNEFRNAYGAFAWEDYYRWHLDIMNLLFEQSVYPSAPEGIKARVRLDRIIYADDMDAAIRNRFSADGIAYDQGGWIFQSDEDRNRSWKAPEPHWRNNTEWSLPHELGHQLGLTDLYALDYHGHENHRMPDNGDMLTHYYRGYKTMMHWHGPHLWSEVCAGYLNQTWNKPRGHFGDYYFAAPEENFLQIVDVNGEPVSQAKVEIFQRGVVVDKTAPPQQQAGVTFYEVIEDGEFGHPVSSDPVIVGETNAQGLLRLPNRPVKEVRTLNGYHRRPNPFGNINVVGQRGLLLVRVTKYDRPCYYWLEITDFLIAYLRGQRERYTITLRTPYGSPDSPPAPRNLRVEPIDEHQVRLTWNAPEINRDQHYNDLVVAYRVYRRVSSDGLNDRPWFPVMTVEPETRSVVLDLRLHDHKDLYWFSKANRFAVSTVGRGGKESELVEVVLK
;
A
#
# COMPACT_ATOMS: atom_id res chain seq x y z
N MET A 1 47.36 -68.69 10.08
CA MET A 1 45.99 -68.50 10.63
C MET A 1 46.08 -67.68 11.91
N ARG A 2 45.73 -66.40 11.89
CA ARG A 2 45.29 -65.61 13.05
C ARG A 2 44.43 -64.47 12.50
N ARG A 3 43.12 -64.55 12.75
CA ARG A 3 42.11 -63.55 12.39
C ARG A 3 41.70 -62.80 13.66
N GLY A 4 41.47 -61.50 13.51
CA GLY A 4 40.42 -60.76 14.22
C GLY A 4 40.90 -59.95 15.42
N THR A 5 40.94 -58.63 15.27
CA THR A 5 39.96 -57.70 15.87
C THR A 5 40.23 -56.31 15.27
N VAL A 6 39.29 -55.77 14.49
CA VAL A 6 39.27 -54.34 14.15
C VAL A 6 37.90 -53.81 14.54
N ILE A 7 37.91 -52.91 15.51
CA ILE A 7 36.76 -52.16 16.03
C ILE A 7 36.44 -51.09 14.98
N GLY A 8 35.27 -51.20 14.35
CA GLY A 8 34.73 -50.15 13.48
C GLY A 8 34.01 -49.10 14.32
N VAL A 9 34.62 -47.91 14.43
CA VAL A 9 33.95 -46.69 14.88
C VAL A 9 33.12 -46.18 13.72
N ILE A 10 31.79 -46.23 13.83
CA ILE A 10 30.88 -45.52 12.92
C ILE A 10 30.92 -44.05 13.32
N LEU A 11 31.61 -43.23 12.53
CA LEU A 11 31.43 -41.78 12.53
C LEU A 11 30.03 -41.50 11.98
N LEU A 12 29.08 -41.14 12.84
CA LEU A 12 27.88 -40.42 12.42
C LEU A 12 28.35 -39.02 11.96
N LEU A 13 28.43 -38.84 10.65
CA LEU A 13 28.41 -37.51 10.04
C LEU A 13 27.09 -36.84 10.46
N LEU A 14 27.17 -35.95 11.44
CA LEU A 14 26.16 -34.92 11.67
C LEU A 14 26.12 -34.06 10.40
N MET A 15 25.29 -34.44 9.43
CA MET A 15 24.84 -33.52 8.41
C MET A 15 24.10 -32.40 9.16
N GLY A 16 24.71 -31.21 9.23
CA GLY A 16 24.04 -30.04 9.77
C GLY A 16 22.71 -29.85 9.03
N ALA A 17 21.62 -29.64 9.78
CA ALA A 17 20.34 -29.32 9.20
C ALA A 17 20.51 -28.14 8.23
N HIS A 18 20.04 -28.31 6.99
CA HIS A 18 20.05 -27.22 6.01
C HIS A 18 18.81 -26.37 6.30
N ALA A 19 19.02 -25.09 6.59
CA ALA A 19 17.94 -24.15 6.91
C ALA A 19 18.15 -22.82 6.18
N ASP A 20 17.62 -21.73 6.74
CA ASP A 20 17.57 -20.43 6.07
C ASP A 20 18.94 -19.75 6.09
N LYS A 21 19.16 -18.85 5.12
CA LYS A 21 20.38 -18.05 5.00
C LYS A 21 20.03 -16.57 4.92
N LEU A 22 20.75 -15.74 5.69
CA LEU A 22 20.63 -14.28 5.67
C LEU A 22 21.97 -13.65 5.31
N THR A 23 21.98 -12.78 4.30
CA THR A 23 23.13 -11.97 3.90
C THR A 23 22.84 -10.50 4.20
N LEU A 24 23.75 -9.84 4.91
CA LEU A 24 23.68 -8.41 5.20
C LEU A 24 24.48 -7.57 4.19
N HIS A 25 24.18 -6.28 4.11
CA HIS A 25 24.87 -5.35 3.19
C HIS A 25 26.36 -5.17 3.49
N ASP A 26 26.81 -5.43 4.71
CA ASP A 26 28.22 -5.38 5.10
C ASP A 26 29.00 -6.66 4.73
N GLY A 27 28.32 -7.66 4.15
CA GLY A 27 28.90 -8.95 3.77
C GLY A 27 28.79 -10.04 4.84
N THR A 28 28.23 -9.74 6.02
CA THR A 28 27.94 -10.75 7.05
C THR A 28 26.95 -11.78 6.51
N VAL A 29 27.22 -13.06 6.74
CA VAL A 29 26.35 -14.18 6.36
C VAL A 29 26.01 -15.00 7.60
N ILE A 30 24.72 -15.24 7.81
CA ILE A 30 24.19 -16.10 8.87
C ILE A 30 23.56 -17.32 8.19
N GLU A 31 24.15 -18.48 8.38
CA GLU A 31 23.71 -19.75 7.78
C GLU A 31 23.04 -20.66 8.82
N ASN A 32 22.19 -21.57 8.35
CA ASN A 32 21.47 -22.54 9.16
C ASN A 32 20.63 -21.88 10.28
N CYS A 33 19.96 -20.78 9.93
CA CYS A 33 19.07 -20.05 10.81
C CYS A 33 17.59 -20.26 10.42
N TYR A 34 16.67 -19.64 11.16
CA TYR A 34 15.24 -19.67 10.87
C TYR A 34 14.71 -18.24 10.86
N ILE A 35 14.23 -17.81 9.70
CA ILE A 35 13.87 -16.43 9.42
C ILE A 35 12.35 -16.26 9.43
N ARG A 36 11.87 -15.21 10.09
CA ARG A 36 10.50 -14.74 9.99
C ARG A 36 10.48 -13.28 9.54
N ASP A 37 9.78 -13.01 8.45
CA ASP A 37 9.75 -11.70 7.82
C ASP A 37 8.58 -10.84 8.35
N GLU A 38 8.88 -9.73 9.02
CA GLU A 38 7.89 -8.80 9.58
C GLU A 38 7.87 -7.46 8.84
N GLY A 39 8.37 -7.45 7.60
CA GLY A 39 8.27 -6.33 6.67
C GLY A 39 9.40 -5.32 6.88
N VAL A 40 9.37 -4.60 8.00
CA VAL A 40 10.38 -3.61 8.40
C VAL A 40 11.62 -4.24 9.06
N ARG A 41 11.54 -5.52 9.42
CA ARG A 41 12.60 -6.28 10.09
C ARG A 41 12.46 -7.77 9.82
N LEU A 42 13.55 -8.49 9.99
CA LEU A 42 13.57 -9.94 10.10
C LEU A 42 13.78 -10.35 11.55
N ILE A 43 13.03 -11.35 11.99
CA ILE A 43 13.26 -12.10 13.21
C ILE A 43 14.05 -13.36 12.83
N VAL A 44 15.13 -13.64 13.54
CA VAL A 44 16.03 -14.75 13.21
C VAL A 44 16.34 -15.59 14.45
N TRP A 45 15.97 -16.86 14.43
CA TRP A 45 16.44 -17.85 15.41
C TRP A 45 17.67 -18.56 14.86
N GLU A 46 18.71 -18.70 15.67
CA GLU A 46 19.95 -19.37 15.28
C GLU A 46 19.89 -20.89 15.50
N ARG A 47 18.85 -21.39 16.19
CA ARG A 47 18.66 -22.81 16.50
C ARG A 47 17.19 -23.21 16.40
N LEU A 48 16.93 -24.42 15.91
CA LEU A 48 15.57 -24.96 15.74
C LEU A 48 14.80 -25.06 17.06
N GLU A 49 15.51 -25.35 18.15
CA GLU A 49 14.96 -25.50 19.50
C GLU A 49 14.49 -24.19 20.14
N ASP A 50 14.94 -23.05 19.60
CA ASP A 50 14.54 -21.72 20.06
C ASP A 50 13.37 -21.16 19.23
N VAL A 51 13.03 -21.77 18.09
CA VAL A 51 11.90 -21.35 17.24
C VAL A 51 10.60 -21.39 18.05
N GLY A 52 9.81 -20.31 17.98
CA GLY A 52 8.60 -20.16 18.80
C GLY A 52 8.86 -19.61 20.22
N THR A 53 10.11 -19.29 20.57
CA THR A 53 10.48 -18.58 21.81
C THR A 53 11.01 -17.19 21.51
N ASP A 54 11.14 -16.32 22.52
CA ASP A 54 11.70 -14.96 22.43
C ASP A 54 13.21 -14.89 22.22
N ARG A 55 13.88 -16.03 22.07
CA ARG A 55 15.34 -16.16 21.86
C ARG A 55 15.74 -15.94 20.40
N TRP A 56 15.20 -14.91 19.78
CA TRP A 56 15.56 -14.49 18.43
C TRP A 56 16.45 -13.25 18.44
N LYS A 57 17.10 -13.00 17.30
CA LYS A 57 17.73 -11.72 16.98
C LYS A 57 16.87 -10.96 15.98
N VAL A 58 16.87 -9.63 16.11
CA VAL A 58 16.14 -8.73 15.21
C VAL A 58 17.12 -8.07 14.25
N TYR A 59 16.87 -8.18 12.95
CA TYR A 59 17.63 -7.50 11.91
C TYR A 59 16.74 -6.48 11.19
N PRO A 60 16.99 -5.17 11.33
CA PRO A 60 16.27 -4.15 10.56
C PRO A 60 16.38 -4.40 9.06
N ARG A 61 15.30 -4.23 8.30
CA ARG A 61 15.28 -4.51 6.85
C ARG A 61 16.39 -3.80 6.09
N ARG A 62 16.74 -2.57 6.48
CA ARG A 62 17.82 -1.78 5.87
C ARG A 62 19.20 -2.43 5.90
N LEU A 63 19.43 -3.41 6.79
CA LEU A 63 20.69 -4.15 6.88
C LEU A 63 20.69 -5.39 5.97
N VAL A 64 19.50 -5.86 5.57
CA VAL A 64 19.30 -7.10 4.83
C VAL A 64 19.56 -6.85 3.35
N LYS A 65 20.54 -7.56 2.79
CA LYS A 65 20.80 -7.57 1.35
C LYS A 65 19.88 -8.56 0.64
N GLU A 66 19.79 -9.78 1.17
CA GLU A 66 18.98 -10.89 0.65
C GLU A 66 18.85 -12.00 1.70
N PHE A 67 17.88 -12.89 1.53
CA PHE A 67 17.74 -14.11 2.33
C PHE A 67 17.07 -15.23 1.53
N THR A 68 17.28 -16.47 1.95
CA THR A 68 16.61 -17.67 1.39
C THR A 68 15.95 -18.48 2.51
N ILE A 69 14.83 -19.13 2.20
CA ILE A 69 14.12 -20.03 3.11
C ILE A 69 14.21 -21.45 2.55
N GLU A 70 15.01 -22.30 3.20
CA GLU A 70 15.43 -23.61 2.67
C GLU A 70 15.38 -24.68 3.78
N ARG A 71 14.20 -24.84 4.37
CA ARG A 71 13.96 -25.70 5.53
C ARG A 71 13.76 -27.16 5.13
N ASP A 72 14.55 -28.05 5.71
CA ASP A 72 14.42 -29.50 5.50
C ASP A 72 13.31 -30.15 6.35
N ALA A 73 13.20 -31.48 6.29
CA ALA A 73 12.19 -32.25 7.01
C ALA A 73 12.28 -32.12 8.55
N ALA A 74 13.41 -31.70 9.11
CA ALA A 74 13.54 -31.50 10.56
C ALA A 74 12.67 -30.33 11.05
N TRP A 75 12.37 -29.36 10.17
CA TRP A 75 11.44 -28.26 10.47
C TRP A 75 10.04 -28.75 10.84
N ASP A 76 9.54 -29.77 10.13
CA ASP A 76 8.20 -30.32 10.33
C ASP A 76 8.14 -31.43 11.39
N ALA A 77 9.27 -31.77 12.00
CA ALA A 77 9.30 -32.76 13.07
C ALA A 77 8.41 -32.30 14.23
N LYS A 78 7.39 -33.12 14.54
CA LYS A 78 6.43 -32.86 15.61
C LYS A 78 7.04 -33.18 16.97
N PRO A 79 7.26 -32.18 17.84
CA PRO A 79 7.76 -32.44 19.19
C PRO A 79 6.66 -33.05 20.07
N ASN A 80 7.01 -33.92 21.01
CA ASN A 80 6.08 -34.41 22.02
C ASN A 80 5.93 -33.39 23.17
N LEU A 81 5.41 -32.20 22.83
CA LEU A 81 5.23 -31.06 23.74
C LEU A 81 3.82 -30.47 23.57
N PRO A 82 3.23 -29.89 24.63
CA PRO A 82 2.04 -29.06 24.49
C PRO A 82 2.39 -27.71 23.84
N ASP A 83 1.36 -26.98 23.44
CA ASP A 83 1.47 -25.62 22.90
C ASP A 83 0.21 -24.85 23.28
N LEU A 84 0.21 -24.21 24.45
CA LEU A 84 -0.86 -23.32 24.87
C LEU A 84 -0.82 -22.05 24.02
N THR A 85 -1.82 -21.88 23.17
CA THR A 85 -2.01 -20.67 22.37
C THR A 85 -3.26 -19.92 22.80
N ILE A 86 -3.17 -18.60 22.82
CA ILE A 86 -4.32 -17.71 22.94
C ILE A 86 -4.73 -17.30 21.52
N THR A 87 -5.78 -17.92 21.00
CA THR A 87 -6.18 -17.75 19.61
C THR A 87 -6.71 -16.34 19.32
N HIS A 88 -7.47 -15.74 20.26
CA HIS A 88 -7.99 -14.37 20.19
C HIS A 88 -8.62 -13.91 21.52
N ILE A 89 -8.81 -12.59 21.66
CA ILE A 89 -9.68 -11.98 22.68
C ILE A 89 -10.95 -11.47 22.02
N GLU A 90 -12.07 -12.02 22.46
CA GLU A 90 -13.39 -11.63 22.03
C GLU A 90 -13.99 -10.55 22.95
N LEU A 91 -14.55 -9.48 22.39
CA LEU A 91 -15.29 -8.45 23.14
C LEU A 91 -16.81 -8.58 22.97
N ASN A 92 -17.57 -8.40 24.04
CA ASN A 92 -19.03 -8.31 24.02
C ASN A 92 -19.55 -7.18 24.94
N PRO A 93 -20.62 -6.46 24.58
CA PRO A 93 -21.44 -6.59 23.37
C PRO A 93 -20.66 -6.18 22.11
N LYS A 94 -21.04 -6.69 20.93
CA LYS A 94 -20.39 -6.31 19.67
C LYS A 94 -20.86 -4.93 19.19
N LEU A 95 -20.02 -4.27 18.38
CA LEU A 95 -20.36 -3.04 17.69
C LEU A 95 -20.81 -3.33 16.26
N ALA A 96 -21.74 -2.54 15.75
CA ALA A 96 -22.27 -2.70 14.40
C ALA A 96 -21.23 -2.34 13.32
N GLY A 97 -21.22 -3.09 12.23
CA GLY A 97 -20.48 -2.81 11.00
C GLY A 97 -21.42 -2.55 9.83
N LEU A 98 -20.90 -1.93 8.78
CA LEU A 98 -21.65 -1.57 7.56
C LEU A 98 -21.20 -2.39 6.34
N HIS A 99 -20.39 -3.42 6.54
CA HIS A 99 -20.01 -4.35 5.48
C HIS A 99 -21.24 -5.03 4.88
N GLY A 100 -21.38 -4.95 3.56
CA GLY A 100 -22.57 -5.43 2.84
C GLY A 100 -23.80 -4.53 2.96
N ARG A 101 -23.63 -3.29 3.43
CA ARG A 101 -24.70 -2.27 3.58
C ARG A 101 -24.42 -0.97 2.83
N VAL A 102 -23.49 -1.01 1.88
CA VAL A 102 -23.16 0.11 0.98
C VAL A 102 -23.43 -0.31 -0.46
N GLU A 103 -24.32 0.41 -1.13
CA GLU A 103 -24.58 0.27 -2.57
C GLU A 103 -24.08 1.51 -3.32
N TYR A 104 -23.88 1.38 -4.63
CA TYR A 104 -23.36 2.44 -5.49
C TYR A 104 -24.31 2.70 -6.64
N ASP A 105 -24.55 3.99 -6.93
CA ASP A 105 -25.33 4.39 -8.11
C ASP A 105 -24.43 4.53 -9.36
N PRO A 106 -25.01 4.79 -10.55
CA PRO A 106 -24.23 5.00 -11.78
C PRO A 106 -23.25 6.19 -11.73
N TYR A 107 -23.39 7.10 -10.78
CA TYR A 107 -22.44 8.20 -10.57
C TYR A 107 -21.36 7.84 -9.54
N GLY A 108 -21.32 6.60 -9.06
CA GLY A 108 -20.40 6.13 -8.02
C GLY A 108 -20.68 6.69 -6.63
N ARG A 109 -21.88 7.22 -6.34
CA ARG A 109 -22.25 7.68 -4.99
C ARG A 109 -22.51 6.47 -4.08
N PRO A 110 -21.84 6.36 -2.91
CA PRO A 110 -22.22 5.37 -1.90
C PRO A 110 -23.55 5.74 -1.24
N LYS A 111 -24.44 4.75 -1.08
CA LYS A 111 -25.68 4.84 -0.29
C LYS A 111 -25.71 3.73 0.75
N LEU A 112 -26.04 4.07 2.00
CA LEU A 112 -26.28 3.09 3.05
C LEU A 112 -27.69 2.51 2.94
N VAL A 113 -27.80 1.19 2.82
CA VAL A 113 -29.08 0.49 2.56
C VAL A 113 -29.13 -0.93 3.14
N GLY A 114 -30.36 -1.45 3.29
CA GLY A 114 -30.64 -2.83 3.66
C GLY A 114 -30.60 -3.13 5.16
N GLY A 115 -31.00 -4.34 5.54
CA GLY A 115 -31.15 -4.73 6.96
C GLY A 115 -32.19 -3.88 7.68
N SER A 116 -31.88 -3.46 8.90
CA SER A 116 -32.71 -2.59 9.75
C SER A 116 -32.53 -1.09 9.48
N LEU A 117 -31.72 -0.72 8.48
CA LEU A 117 -31.50 0.67 8.12
C LEU A 117 -32.79 1.27 7.50
N PRO A 118 -33.20 2.49 7.91
CA PRO A 118 -34.33 3.18 7.31
C PRO A 118 -33.99 3.60 5.87
N ASP A 119 -34.95 3.43 4.95
CA ASP A 119 -34.82 3.99 3.60
C ASP A 119 -35.23 5.46 3.59
N LEU A 120 -34.25 6.35 3.44
CA LEU A 120 -34.45 7.79 3.33
C LEU A 120 -34.51 8.27 1.87
N GLY A 121 -34.53 7.37 0.88
CA GLY A 121 -34.49 7.73 -0.53
C GLY A 121 -33.21 8.49 -0.90
N GLU A 122 -33.33 9.57 -1.68
CA GLU A 122 -32.19 10.44 -2.06
C GLU A 122 -31.53 11.14 -0.87
N ARG A 123 -32.26 11.38 0.23
CA ARG A 123 -31.68 12.04 1.42
C ARG A 123 -30.52 11.25 2.02
N ALA A 124 -30.50 9.92 1.85
CA ALA A 124 -29.43 9.05 2.35
C ALA A 124 -28.04 9.41 1.81
N TYR A 125 -27.94 10.03 0.62
CA TYR A 125 -26.66 10.47 0.06
C TYR A 125 -26.08 11.69 0.79
N MET A 126 -26.90 12.48 1.46
CA MET A 126 -26.46 13.72 2.12
C MET A 126 -26.62 13.69 3.64
N GLU A 127 -27.41 12.75 4.17
CA GLU A 127 -27.68 12.55 5.59
C GLU A 127 -27.34 11.11 6.04
N PRO A 128 -26.10 10.61 5.82
CA PRO A 128 -25.78 9.23 6.14
C PRO A 128 -25.89 8.92 7.64
N GLU A 129 -25.67 9.91 8.52
CA GLU A 129 -25.83 9.76 9.97
C GLU A 129 -27.28 9.46 10.35
N ALA A 130 -28.26 10.02 9.63
CA ALA A 130 -29.68 9.77 9.85
C ALA A 130 -30.07 8.32 9.55
N VAL A 131 -29.38 7.69 8.58
CA VAL A 131 -29.60 6.28 8.23
C VAL A 131 -29.14 5.36 9.37
N VAL A 132 -28.10 5.71 10.11
CA VAL A 132 -27.48 4.80 11.09
C VAL A 132 -27.78 5.12 12.56
N GLN A 133 -28.72 6.04 12.85
CA GLN A 133 -29.00 6.49 14.22
C GLN A 133 -29.39 5.36 15.19
N GLY A 134 -29.96 4.26 14.68
CA GLY A 134 -30.35 3.10 15.49
C GLY A 134 -29.20 2.13 15.82
N LEU A 135 -28.00 2.35 15.29
CA LEU A 135 -26.87 1.44 15.45
C LEU A 135 -25.86 1.93 16.48
N LYS A 136 -25.19 0.97 17.12
CA LYS A 136 -24.14 1.23 18.11
C LYS A 136 -22.75 1.02 17.51
N PHE A 137 -21.97 2.09 17.44
CA PHE A 137 -20.62 2.09 16.84
C PHE A 137 -19.47 2.30 17.84
N GLN A 138 -19.77 2.63 19.09
CA GLN A 138 -18.78 2.82 20.14
C GLN A 138 -19.35 2.43 21.50
N TYR A 139 -18.47 2.04 22.42
CA TYR A 139 -18.82 1.90 23.83
C TYR A 139 -18.85 3.26 24.51
N THR A 140 -19.53 3.35 25.65
CA THR A 140 -19.57 4.56 26.47
C THR A 140 -18.79 4.38 27.77
N PRO A 141 -18.14 5.43 28.32
CA PRO A 141 -17.46 5.33 29.61
C PRO A 141 -18.34 4.74 30.71
N GLY A 142 -17.82 3.76 31.44
CA GLY A 142 -18.56 3.03 32.48
C GLY A 142 -19.48 1.92 31.95
N GLU A 143 -19.55 1.70 30.64
CA GLU A 143 -20.22 0.54 30.08
C GLU A 143 -19.43 -0.73 30.39
N THR A 144 -20.12 -1.77 30.84
CA THR A 144 -19.48 -3.07 31.09
C THR A 144 -19.29 -3.84 29.80
N ILE A 145 -18.04 -4.10 29.44
CA ILE A 145 -17.68 -5.08 28.41
C ILE A 145 -17.25 -6.40 29.05
N THR A 146 -17.54 -7.50 28.36
CA THR A 146 -17.01 -8.84 28.69
C THR A 146 -15.91 -9.17 27.69
N MET A 147 -14.76 -9.58 28.20
CA MET A 147 -13.60 -10.00 27.43
C MET A 147 -13.40 -11.50 27.62
N THR A 148 -13.31 -12.25 26.53
CA THR A 148 -13.13 -13.71 26.54
C THR A 148 -11.84 -14.07 25.82
N ALA A 149 -10.87 -14.64 26.54
CA ALA A 149 -9.68 -15.24 25.94
C ALA A 149 -10.00 -16.69 25.53
N HIS A 150 -9.78 -17.00 24.26
CA HIS A 150 -9.97 -18.32 23.68
C HIS A 150 -8.64 -19.08 23.66
N VAL A 151 -8.44 -19.98 24.61
CA VAL A 151 -7.19 -20.73 24.80
C VAL A 151 -7.32 -22.13 24.23
N LYS A 152 -6.30 -22.59 23.50
CA LYS A 152 -6.23 -23.92 22.89
C LYS A 152 -4.89 -24.56 23.18
N ASN A 153 -4.85 -25.87 23.42
CA ASN A 153 -3.61 -26.62 23.32
C ASN A 153 -3.40 -27.04 21.85
N ALA A 154 -2.62 -26.29 21.07
CA ALA A 154 -2.31 -26.60 19.68
C ALA A 154 -1.20 -27.65 19.51
N GLY A 155 -0.61 -28.13 20.60
CA GLY A 155 0.52 -29.06 20.59
C GLY A 155 0.11 -30.51 20.46
N PHE A 156 1.08 -31.40 20.70
CA PHE A 156 0.95 -32.84 20.51
C PHE A 156 0.99 -33.65 21.82
N ALA A 157 1.10 -32.97 22.96
CA ALA A 157 1.03 -33.56 24.29
C ALA A 157 0.05 -32.79 25.20
N ASP A 158 -0.37 -33.41 26.31
CA ASP A 158 -1.23 -32.76 27.29
C ASP A 158 -0.56 -31.54 27.94
N ALA A 159 -1.25 -30.41 27.94
CA ALA A 159 -0.86 -29.24 28.72
C ALA A 159 -1.23 -29.45 30.20
N ALA A 160 -0.28 -29.20 31.10
CA ALA A 160 -0.46 -29.24 32.53
C ALA A 160 -1.32 -28.06 33.01
N PRO A 161 -1.87 -28.12 34.25
CA PRO A 161 -2.53 -26.98 34.86
C PRO A 161 -1.66 -25.72 34.83
N PHE A 162 -2.24 -24.58 34.48
CA PHE A 162 -1.54 -23.30 34.30
C PHE A 162 -2.30 -22.15 34.96
N GLU A 163 -1.59 -21.05 35.22
CA GLU A 163 -2.18 -19.80 35.70
C GLU A 163 -2.34 -18.82 34.55
N TYR A 164 -3.22 -17.83 34.71
CA TYR A 164 -3.37 -16.77 33.73
C TYR A 164 -3.66 -15.42 34.40
N VAL A 165 -3.38 -14.35 33.66
CA VAL A 165 -3.59 -12.98 34.09
C VAL A 165 -4.16 -12.13 32.95
N TRP A 166 -5.12 -11.28 33.28
CA TRP A 166 -5.65 -10.22 32.44
C TRP A 166 -5.04 -8.89 32.85
N LEU A 167 -4.58 -8.12 31.87
CA LEU A 167 -4.04 -6.79 32.07
C LEU A 167 -4.75 -5.76 31.18
N ILE A 168 -4.89 -4.54 31.70
CA ILE A 168 -5.19 -3.35 30.92
C ILE A 168 -4.02 -2.38 31.11
N ASP A 169 -3.35 -1.99 30.02
CA ASP A 169 -2.14 -1.15 30.04
C ASP A 169 -1.10 -1.63 31.05
N ASP A 170 -0.75 -2.92 30.96
CA ASP A 170 0.17 -3.63 31.86
C ASP A 170 -0.24 -3.69 33.34
N LYS A 171 -1.43 -3.17 33.70
CA LYS A 171 -1.99 -3.28 35.05
C LYS A 171 -2.91 -4.48 35.13
N GLU A 172 -2.65 -5.35 36.08
CA GLU A 172 -3.50 -6.51 36.32
C GLU A 172 -4.91 -6.10 36.74
N ILE A 173 -5.92 -6.64 36.05
CA ILE A 173 -7.34 -6.45 36.37
C ILE A 173 -8.01 -7.74 36.87
N ALA A 174 -7.46 -8.91 36.52
CA ALA A 174 -7.95 -10.21 36.96
C ALA A 174 -6.86 -11.27 36.80
N ARG A 175 -6.95 -12.36 37.58
CA ARG A 175 -6.13 -13.56 37.43
C ARG A 175 -6.93 -14.81 37.74
N GLY A 176 -6.45 -15.96 37.30
CA GLY A 176 -7.06 -17.23 37.62
C GLY A 176 -6.14 -18.42 37.35
N ARG A 177 -6.70 -19.62 37.53
CA ARG A 177 -5.98 -20.87 37.34
C ARG A 177 -6.87 -21.92 36.67
N VAL A 178 -6.30 -22.60 35.68
CA VAL A 178 -6.91 -23.77 35.05
C VAL A 178 -6.34 -25.00 35.73
N THR A 179 -7.19 -25.76 36.42
CA THR A 179 -6.77 -26.93 37.21
C THR A 179 -6.80 -28.24 36.45
N LYS A 180 -7.54 -28.30 35.33
CA LYS A 180 -7.55 -29.45 34.43
C LYS A 180 -6.35 -29.42 33.48
N ARG A 181 -5.95 -30.60 33.01
CA ARG A 181 -5.07 -30.73 31.84
C ARG A 181 -5.87 -30.43 30.58
N LEU A 182 -5.23 -29.82 29.59
CA LEU A 182 -5.83 -29.66 28.25
C LEU A 182 -5.21 -30.67 27.29
N LYS A 183 -6.04 -31.53 26.72
CA LYS A 183 -5.62 -32.47 25.69
C LYS A 183 -5.25 -31.73 24.40
N PRO A 184 -4.45 -32.34 23.50
CA PRO A 184 -4.25 -31.80 22.16
C PRO A 184 -5.56 -31.39 21.49
N GLN A 185 -5.56 -30.18 20.92
CA GLN A 185 -6.69 -29.51 20.27
C GLN A 185 -7.87 -29.14 21.19
N GLU A 186 -7.81 -29.43 22.49
CA GLU A 186 -8.83 -29.00 23.45
C GLU A 186 -8.78 -27.48 23.64
N ARG A 187 -9.96 -26.88 23.78
CA ARG A 187 -10.16 -25.44 23.94
C ARG A 187 -10.86 -25.11 25.25
N ILE A 188 -10.55 -23.95 25.80
CA ILE A 188 -11.30 -23.34 26.91
C ILE A 188 -11.50 -21.86 26.66
N GLU A 189 -12.53 -21.32 27.31
CA GLU A 189 -12.79 -19.89 27.35
C GLU A 189 -12.57 -19.39 28.78
N LEU A 190 -11.88 -18.26 28.89
CA LEU A 190 -11.62 -17.60 30.15
C LEU A 190 -12.13 -16.17 30.04
N GLN A 191 -12.99 -15.75 30.96
CA GLN A 191 -13.72 -14.49 30.85
C GLN A 191 -13.35 -13.53 31.98
N THR A 192 -13.37 -12.24 31.67
CA THR A 192 -13.37 -11.16 32.65
C THR A 192 -14.30 -10.03 32.20
N LYS A 193 -14.66 -9.15 33.13
CA LYS A 193 -15.45 -7.95 32.83
C LYS A 193 -14.60 -6.72 33.11
N TRP A 194 -14.78 -5.69 32.29
CA TRP A 194 -14.12 -4.40 32.48
C TRP A 194 -15.11 -3.27 32.23
N GLN A 195 -15.00 -2.22 33.05
CA GLN A 195 -15.76 -0.99 32.82
C GLN A 195 -14.99 -0.14 31.81
N TRP A 196 -15.63 0.13 30.68
CA TRP A 196 -15.02 0.84 29.57
C TRP A 196 -14.50 2.21 29.99
N GLN A 197 -13.30 2.54 29.54
CA GLN A 197 -12.68 3.84 29.69
C GLN A 197 -12.29 4.35 28.30
N ASP A 198 -12.48 5.66 28.07
CA ASP A 198 -12.04 6.29 26.82
C ASP A 198 -10.52 6.39 26.79
N GLY A 199 -9.94 6.10 25.62
CA GLY A 199 -8.51 6.21 25.40
C GLY A 199 -7.95 5.07 24.55
N PHE A 200 -6.63 5.09 24.36
CA PHE A 200 -5.89 4.06 23.63
C PHE A 200 -5.41 2.96 24.58
N HIS A 201 -6.37 2.26 25.17
CA HIS A 201 -6.11 1.16 26.10
C HIS A 201 -5.78 -0.12 25.35
N HIS A 202 -4.88 -0.91 25.92
CA HIS A 202 -4.58 -2.27 25.45
C HIS A 202 -5.09 -3.29 26.46
N VAL A 203 -5.66 -4.39 25.95
CA VAL A 203 -5.92 -5.58 26.75
C VAL A 203 -4.86 -6.61 26.47
N SER A 204 -4.28 -7.18 27.53
CA SER A 204 -3.38 -8.32 27.43
C SER A 204 -3.93 -9.52 28.20
N PHE A 205 -3.80 -10.70 27.61
CA PHE A 205 -4.02 -11.97 28.30
C PHE A 205 -2.71 -12.75 28.27
N ARG A 206 -2.26 -13.25 29.43
CA ARG A 206 -1.00 -14.00 29.55
C ARG A 206 -1.22 -15.30 30.31
N ILE A 207 -0.71 -16.37 29.75
CA ILE A 207 -0.60 -17.69 30.38
C ILE A 207 0.75 -17.78 31.11
N ARG A 208 0.74 -18.39 32.30
CA ARG A 208 1.92 -18.67 33.13
C ARG A 208 1.98 -20.16 33.40
N THR A 209 3.00 -20.80 32.83
CA THR A 209 3.30 -22.22 33.02
C THR A 209 4.82 -22.42 33.08
N ASN A 210 5.25 -23.45 33.79
CA ASN A 210 6.65 -23.90 33.82
C ASN A 210 6.87 -25.14 32.93
N GLN A 211 5.81 -25.67 32.32
CA GLN A 211 5.93 -26.76 31.37
C GLN A 211 6.60 -26.23 30.09
N ARG A 212 7.53 -27.00 29.54
CA ARG A 212 8.12 -26.69 28.24
C ARG A 212 7.05 -26.86 27.15
N GLU A 213 7.02 -25.91 26.22
CA GLU A 213 6.03 -25.86 25.13
C GLU A 213 6.72 -25.77 23.76
N ILE A 214 5.96 -25.99 22.70
CA ILE A 214 6.43 -25.80 21.31
C ILE A 214 6.74 -24.34 21.06
N ALA A 215 5.76 -23.47 21.28
CA ALA A 215 5.93 -22.03 21.27
C ALA A 215 5.55 -21.46 22.64
N THR A 216 6.26 -20.40 23.04
CA THR A 216 5.98 -19.64 24.26
C THR A 216 5.62 -18.20 23.95
N ILE A 217 5.81 -17.77 22.70
CA ILE A 217 5.52 -16.41 22.25
C ILE A 217 4.00 -16.19 22.03
N ASN A 218 3.24 -17.27 21.88
CA ASN A 218 1.78 -17.33 21.80
C ASN A 218 1.10 -17.48 23.18
N ASN A 219 1.88 -17.59 24.27
CA ASN A 219 1.35 -17.55 25.65
C ASN A 219 0.93 -16.15 26.10
N GLN A 220 1.12 -15.12 25.27
CA GLN A 220 0.60 -13.80 25.51
C GLN A 220 0.09 -13.19 24.22
N ILE A 221 -1.07 -12.54 24.31
CA ILE A 221 -1.53 -11.62 23.27
C ILE A 221 -1.85 -10.28 23.89
N THR A 222 -1.71 -9.23 23.07
CA THR A 222 -2.06 -7.86 23.44
C THR A 222 -2.84 -7.25 22.28
N ASP A 223 -4.08 -6.86 22.54
CA ASP A 223 -4.97 -6.27 21.55
C ASP A 223 -5.27 -4.79 21.89
N PRO A 224 -5.23 -3.88 20.91
CA PRO A 224 -5.67 -2.51 21.09
C PRO A 224 -7.19 -2.46 21.19
N LEU A 225 -7.75 -1.94 22.28
CA LEU A 225 -9.20 -1.92 22.51
C LEU A 225 -9.95 -0.98 21.55
N TRP A 226 -9.25 0.01 20.97
CA TRP A 226 -9.77 0.86 19.90
C TRP A 226 -9.61 0.26 18.50
N GLY A 227 -8.97 -0.91 18.39
CA GLY A 227 -8.73 -1.57 17.11
C GLY A 227 -10.01 -2.14 16.49
N PHE A 228 -10.10 -2.08 15.17
CA PHE A 228 -11.19 -2.67 14.41
C PHE A 228 -11.23 -4.19 14.65
N ALA A 229 -12.41 -4.66 15.06
CA ALA A 229 -12.67 -6.06 15.38
C ALA A 229 -12.84 -6.89 14.11
N PHE A 230 -11.84 -7.68 13.76
CA PHE A 230 -11.88 -8.58 12.62
C PHE A 230 -12.33 -9.99 13.00
N PHE A 231 -12.92 -10.69 12.03
CA PHE A 231 -13.24 -12.11 12.15
C PHE A 231 -12.54 -12.92 11.06
N TYR A 232 -12.40 -14.22 11.32
CA TYR A 232 -12.07 -15.21 10.29
C TYR A 232 -13.16 -16.28 10.20
N ILE A 233 -13.44 -16.76 8.99
CA ILE A 233 -14.23 -17.99 8.75
C ILE A 233 -13.33 -19.00 8.06
N VAL A 234 -13.23 -20.21 8.60
CA VAL A 234 -12.38 -21.27 8.06
C VAL A 234 -13.03 -22.64 8.26
N HIS A 235 -12.83 -23.55 7.31
CA HIS A 235 -13.29 -24.93 7.46
C HIS A 235 -12.43 -25.73 8.45
N LYS A 236 -13.05 -26.55 9.31
CA LYS A 236 -12.34 -27.32 10.36
C LYS A 236 -11.27 -28.26 9.81
N GLU A 237 -11.54 -28.97 8.72
CA GLU A 237 -10.56 -29.87 8.11
C GLU A 237 -9.35 -29.12 7.51
N ARG A 238 -9.51 -27.87 7.06
CA ARG A 238 -8.37 -27.04 6.64
C ARG A 238 -7.43 -26.76 7.81
N VAL A 239 -8.00 -26.38 8.95
CA VAL A 239 -7.25 -26.13 10.19
C VAL A 239 -6.51 -27.40 10.63
N LYS A 240 -7.17 -28.56 10.55
CA LYS A 240 -6.55 -29.85 10.90
C LYS A 240 -5.34 -30.16 10.02
N VAL A 241 -5.43 -29.95 8.71
CA VAL A 241 -4.31 -30.18 7.79
C VAL A 241 -3.16 -29.20 8.06
N TRP A 242 -3.45 -27.94 8.39
CA TRP A 242 -2.43 -26.97 8.79
C TRP A 242 -1.68 -27.40 10.05
N ASN A 243 -2.35 -28.03 11.02
CA ASN A 243 -1.73 -28.53 12.25
C ASN A 243 -0.72 -29.67 12.05
N GLU A 244 -0.62 -30.20 10.84
CA GLU A 244 0.36 -31.24 10.51
C GLU A 244 1.77 -30.68 10.23
N PHE A 245 1.90 -29.38 9.94
CA PHE A 245 3.15 -28.77 9.49
C PHE A 245 3.49 -27.51 10.30
N ARG A 246 4.80 -27.26 10.49
CA ARG A 246 5.24 -26.03 11.16
C ARG A 246 5.16 -24.86 10.19
N ASN A 247 4.64 -23.72 10.65
CA ASN A 247 4.50 -22.51 9.85
C ASN A 247 5.51 -21.44 10.26
N ALA A 248 5.61 -20.34 9.49
CA ALA A 248 6.62 -19.29 9.65
C ALA A 248 6.57 -18.58 11.00
N TYR A 249 5.45 -18.65 11.73
CA TYR A 249 5.36 -18.15 13.10
C TYR A 249 6.24 -18.97 14.07
N GLY A 250 6.52 -20.22 13.72
CA GLY A 250 7.29 -21.18 14.53
C GLY A 250 6.43 -22.22 15.24
N ALA A 251 5.11 -22.20 15.05
CA ALA A 251 4.15 -23.11 15.66
C ALA A 251 3.51 -24.04 14.62
N PHE A 252 2.68 -24.98 15.08
CA PHE A 252 1.83 -25.81 14.22
C PHE A 252 0.40 -25.26 14.13
N ALA A 253 0.05 -24.22 14.89
CA ALA A 253 -1.30 -23.69 14.91
C ALA A 253 -1.61 -22.82 13.67
N TRP A 254 -2.72 -23.12 12.99
CA TRP A 254 -3.32 -22.21 12.00
C TRP A 254 -3.65 -20.85 12.62
N GLU A 255 -4.17 -20.86 13.85
CA GLU A 255 -4.58 -19.66 14.57
C GLU A 255 -3.42 -18.70 14.81
N ASP A 256 -2.26 -19.20 15.23
CA ASP A 256 -1.07 -18.38 15.49
C ASP A 256 -0.56 -17.71 14.22
N TYR A 257 -0.49 -18.47 13.13
CA TYR A 257 -0.01 -17.97 11.84
C TYR A 257 -0.87 -16.82 11.32
N TYR A 258 -2.20 -16.97 11.32
CA TYR A 258 -3.09 -15.96 10.78
C TYR A 258 -3.42 -14.81 11.74
N ARG A 259 -3.27 -15.01 13.04
CA ARG A 259 -3.29 -13.92 14.02
C ARG A 259 -2.05 -13.03 13.87
N TRP A 260 -0.88 -13.62 13.69
CA TRP A 260 0.38 -12.90 13.51
C TRP A 260 0.33 -11.87 12.36
N HIS A 261 -0.45 -12.13 11.30
CA HIS A 261 -0.62 -11.16 10.22
C HIS A 261 -1.28 -9.86 10.68
N LEU A 262 -2.18 -9.89 11.68
CA LEU A 262 -2.73 -8.68 12.29
C LEU A 262 -1.68 -7.95 13.15
N ASP A 263 -0.82 -8.69 13.84
CA ASP A 263 0.30 -8.11 14.59
C ASP A 263 1.28 -7.41 13.63
N ILE A 264 1.58 -8.03 12.48
CA ILE A 264 2.38 -7.40 11.42
C ILE A 264 1.66 -6.18 10.86
N MET A 265 0.35 -6.24 10.59
CA MET A 265 -0.40 -5.07 10.13
C MET A 265 -0.26 -3.90 11.10
N ASN A 266 -0.42 -4.15 12.41
CA ASN A 266 -0.26 -3.12 13.44
C ASN A 266 1.19 -2.60 13.53
N LEU A 267 2.20 -3.46 13.36
CA LEU A 267 3.60 -3.05 13.26
C LEU A 267 3.82 -2.13 12.05
N LEU A 268 3.31 -2.52 10.88
CA LEU A 268 3.43 -1.70 9.66
C LEU A 268 2.64 -0.40 9.76
N PHE A 269 1.49 -0.41 10.45
CA PHE A 269 0.75 0.81 10.77
C PHE A 269 1.58 1.78 11.60
N GLU A 270 2.21 1.32 12.67
CA GLU A 270 3.10 2.16 13.49
C GLU A 270 4.27 2.72 12.68
N GLN A 271 4.85 1.92 11.77
CA GLN A 271 6.02 2.31 10.98
C GLN A 271 5.70 3.15 9.73
N SER A 272 4.42 3.27 9.36
CA SER A 272 3.93 4.09 8.24
C SER A 272 3.89 5.58 8.63
N VAL A 273 5.07 6.18 8.82
CA VAL A 273 5.25 7.58 9.24
C VAL A 273 5.39 8.51 8.04
N TYR A 274 4.53 9.53 7.98
CA TYR A 274 4.46 10.52 6.90
C TYR A 274 4.11 11.91 7.42
N PRO A 275 4.24 12.98 6.62
CA PRO A 275 3.77 14.31 7.03
C PRO A 275 2.28 14.38 7.40
N SER A 276 1.41 13.60 6.75
CA SER A 276 -0.01 13.47 7.14
C SER A 276 -0.27 12.53 8.34
N ALA A 277 0.75 11.77 8.76
CA ALA A 277 0.69 10.75 9.81
C ALA A 277 2.03 10.68 10.57
N PRO A 278 2.41 11.74 11.32
CA PRO A 278 3.76 11.87 11.89
C PRO A 278 4.08 10.88 13.02
N GLU A 279 3.05 10.30 13.65
CA GLU A 279 3.16 9.27 14.69
C GLU A 279 2.85 7.87 14.14
N GLY A 280 2.86 7.72 12.82
CA GLY A 280 2.37 6.53 12.14
C GLY A 280 0.85 6.54 12.00
N ILE A 281 0.32 5.40 11.57
CA ILE A 281 -1.11 5.16 11.52
C ILE A 281 -1.62 4.99 12.94
N LYS A 282 -2.79 5.55 13.25
CA LYS A 282 -3.49 5.53 14.54
C LYS A 282 -4.50 4.39 14.63
N ALA A 283 -5.17 4.09 13.51
CA ALA A 283 -6.04 2.93 13.40
C ALA A 283 -5.27 1.65 13.73
N ARG A 284 -5.93 0.71 14.39
CA ARG A 284 -5.39 -0.62 14.68
C ARG A 284 -6.41 -1.67 14.30
N VAL A 285 -5.96 -2.91 14.19
CA VAL A 285 -6.80 -4.09 13.96
C VAL A 285 -6.59 -5.10 15.08
N ARG A 286 -7.59 -5.94 15.33
CA ARG A 286 -7.49 -7.06 16.28
C ARG A 286 -8.36 -8.22 15.81
N LEU A 287 -7.96 -9.44 16.15
CA LEU A 287 -8.79 -10.62 15.90
C LEU A 287 -9.79 -10.75 17.04
N ASP A 288 -11.08 -10.65 16.72
CA ASP A 288 -12.17 -10.69 17.68
C ASP A 288 -12.94 -12.01 17.65
N ARG A 289 -12.92 -12.73 16.53
CA ARG A 289 -13.63 -14.01 16.40
C ARG A 289 -13.04 -14.92 15.32
N ILE A 290 -12.98 -16.23 15.59
CA ILE A 290 -12.74 -17.26 14.57
C ILE A 290 -13.95 -18.20 14.51
N ILE A 291 -14.53 -18.33 13.32
CA ILE A 291 -15.67 -19.21 13.04
C ILE A 291 -15.15 -20.45 12.32
N TYR A 292 -15.19 -21.58 13.02
CA TYR A 292 -14.82 -22.88 12.48
C TYR A 292 -16.05 -23.56 11.90
N ALA A 293 -16.14 -23.59 10.57
CA ALA A 293 -17.34 -24.04 9.87
C ALA A 293 -17.18 -25.48 9.32
N ASP A 294 -18.29 -26.22 9.29
CA ASP A 294 -18.46 -27.42 8.48
C ASP A 294 -19.20 -27.11 7.15
N ASP A 295 -20.00 -26.03 7.17
CA ASP A 295 -20.68 -25.44 6.02
C ASP A 295 -20.27 -23.97 5.93
N MET A 296 -19.41 -23.67 4.97
CA MET A 296 -18.86 -22.32 4.76
C MET A 296 -19.96 -21.33 4.37
N ASP A 297 -20.90 -21.71 3.50
CA ASP A 297 -21.92 -20.81 3.00
C ASP A 297 -22.93 -20.46 4.11
N ALA A 298 -23.28 -21.44 4.95
CA ALA A 298 -24.08 -21.18 6.14
C ALA A 298 -23.37 -20.24 7.12
N ALA A 299 -22.06 -20.44 7.36
CA ALA A 299 -21.29 -19.56 8.22
C ALA A 299 -21.24 -18.11 7.70
N ILE A 300 -21.08 -17.92 6.39
CA ILE A 300 -21.08 -16.59 5.74
C ILE A 300 -22.45 -15.92 5.89
N ARG A 301 -23.55 -16.64 5.64
CA ARG A 301 -24.91 -16.10 5.82
C ARG A 301 -25.19 -15.72 7.27
N ASN A 302 -24.78 -16.57 8.22
CA ASN A 302 -25.00 -16.38 9.65
C ASN A 302 -24.14 -15.28 10.28
N ARG A 303 -23.25 -14.64 9.50
CA ARG A 303 -22.53 -13.44 9.95
C ARG A 303 -23.48 -12.27 10.21
N PHE A 304 -24.55 -12.16 9.44
CA PHE A 304 -25.56 -11.12 9.61
C PHE A 304 -26.55 -11.55 10.70
N SER A 305 -26.84 -10.65 11.62
CA SER A 305 -27.87 -10.85 12.64
C SER A 305 -29.28 -10.78 12.04
N ALA A 306 -30.31 -11.05 12.84
CA ALA A 306 -31.70 -11.05 12.39
C ALA A 306 -32.17 -9.68 11.87
N ASP A 307 -31.54 -8.60 12.29
CA ASP A 307 -31.74 -7.24 11.79
C ASP A 307 -30.99 -6.98 10.46
N GLY A 308 -30.31 -7.98 9.91
CA GLY A 308 -29.48 -7.86 8.72
C GLY A 308 -28.17 -7.12 8.94
N ILE A 309 -27.77 -6.77 10.16
CA ILE A 309 -26.50 -6.07 10.41
C ILE A 309 -25.41 -7.07 10.78
N ALA A 310 -24.21 -6.87 10.23
CA ALA A 310 -23.02 -7.59 10.66
C ALA A 310 -22.44 -6.86 11.88
N TYR A 311 -22.11 -7.59 12.93
CA TYR A 311 -21.56 -7.03 14.18
C TYR A 311 -20.07 -7.33 14.27
N ASP A 312 -19.36 -6.93 13.21
CA ASP A 312 -17.91 -7.00 13.01
C ASP A 312 -17.46 -5.80 12.17
N GLN A 313 -16.15 -5.52 12.14
CA GLN A 313 -15.59 -4.38 11.38
C GLN A 313 -14.90 -4.84 10.09
N GLY A 314 -15.11 -6.08 9.67
CA GLY A 314 -14.45 -6.70 8.53
C GLY A 314 -13.78 -8.02 8.89
N GLY A 315 -13.23 -8.71 7.90
CA GLY A 315 -12.58 -9.99 8.13
C GLY A 315 -12.19 -10.70 6.85
N TRP A 316 -11.80 -11.96 7.01
CA TRP A 316 -11.43 -12.81 5.88
C TRP A 316 -12.14 -14.16 5.94
N ILE A 317 -12.52 -14.65 4.76
CA ILE A 317 -13.21 -15.93 4.59
C ILE A 317 -12.26 -16.84 3.82
N PHE A 318 -11.73 -17.86 4.50
CA PHE A 318 -10.82 -18.83 3.92
C PHE A 318 -11.61 -19.93 3.18
N GLN A 319 -12.25 -19.54 2.08
CA GLN A 319 -13.00 -20.44 1.20
C GLN A 319 -12.26 -20.61 -0.13
N SER A 320 -12.05 -21.85 -0.55
CA SER A 320 -11.53 -22.21 -1.86
C SER A 320 -12.26 -23.40 -2.45
N ASP A 321 -11.86 -23.81 -3.66
CA ASP A 321 -12.41 -25.01 -4.30
C ASP A 321 -12.12 -26.29 -3.51
N GLU A 322 -11.10 -26.33 -2.64
CA GLU A 322 -10.85 -27.45 -1.74
C GLU A 322 -11.96 -27.61 -0.69
N ASP A 323 -12.53 -26.51 -0.20
CA ASP A 323 -13.65 -26.57 0.76
C ASP A 323 -14.92 -27.07 0.07
N ARG A 324 -15.16 -26.60 -1.17
CA ARG A 324 -16.31 -27.02 -1.98
C ARG A 324 -16.25 -28.50 -2.37
N ASN A 325 -15.05 -28.96 -2.74
CA ASN A 325 -14.81 -30.33 -3.18
C ASN A 325 -14.42 -31.28 -2.03
N ARG A 326 -14.34 -30.78 -0.79
CA ARG A 326 -13.91 -31.52 0.40
C ARG A 326 -12.58 -32.24 0.23
N SER A 327 -11.59 -31.52 -0.32
CA SER A 327 -10.31 -32.07 -0.78
C SER A 327 -9.10 -31.28 -0.27
N TRP A 328 -9.10 -30.93 1.02
CA TRP A 328 -8.03 -30.15 1.66
C TRP A 328 -6.65 -30.81 1.52
N LYS A 329 -5.67 -30.01 1.08
CA LYS A 329 -4.28 -30.43 0.91
C LYS A 329 -3.36 -29.74 1.91
N ALA A 330 -2.21 -30.35 2.14
CA ALA A 330 -1.13 -29.74 2.91
C ALA A 330 -0.73 -28.40 2.27
N PRO A 331 -0.58 -27.31 3.05
CA PRO A 331 -0.06 -26.06 2.52
C PRO A 331 1.37 -26.28 2.01
N GLU A 332 1.65 -25.82 0.80
CA GLU A 332 2.98 -25.95 0.21
C GLU A 332 4.03 -25.23 1.07
N PRO A 333 5.27 -25.75 1.15
CA PRO A 333 6.32 -25.16 1.97
C PRO A 333 6.53 -23.66 1.70
N HIS A 334 6.45 -23.24 0.44
CA HIS A 334 6.65 -21.84 0.08
C HIS A 334 5.58 -20.90 0.66
N TRP A 335 4.34 -21.36 0.85
CA TRP A 335 3.29 -20.56 1.48
C TRP A 335 3.40 -20.55 2.99
N ARG A 336 3.54 -21.71 3.63
CA ARG A 336 3.54 -21.78 5.11
C ARG A 336 4.85 -21.33 5.77
N ASN A 337 5.97 -21.34 5.05
CA ASN A 337 7.28 -20.96 5.61
C ASN A 337 7.63 -19.48 5.39
N ASN A 338 6.84 -18.76 4.59
CA ASN A 338 6.95 -17.32 4.36
C ASN A 338 5.81 -16.58 5.05
N THR A 339 5.89 -15.25 5.06
CA THR A 339 4.77 -14.38 5.41
C THR A 339 3.79 -14.28 4.24
N GLU A 340 2.50 -14.45 4.48
CA GLU A 340 1.47 -14.30 3.46
C GLU A 340 1.07 -12.83 3.32
N TRP A 341 1.81 -12.10 2.50
CA TRP A 341 1.64 -10.66 2.33
C TRP A 341 0.34 -10.23 1.63
N SER A 342 -0.35 -11.14 0.94
CA SER A 342 -1.68 -10.90 0.38
C SER A 342 -2.70 -10.65 1.47
N LEU A 343 -2.65 -11.37 2.61
CA LEU A 343 -3.68 -11.22 3.63
C LEU A 343 -3.71 -9.79 4.24
N PRO A 344 -2.59 -9.18 4.67
CA PRO A 344 -2.59 -7.77 5.07
C PRO A 344 -3.16 -6.81 4.02
N HIS A 345 -2.88 -7.05 2.74
CA HIS A 345 -3.41 -6.25 1.63
C HIS A 345 -4.94 -6.37 1.55
N GLU A 346 -5.46 -7.60 1.52
CA GLU A 346 -6.89 -7.91 1.46
C GLU A 346 -7.66 -7.38 2.69
N LEU A 347 -7.05 -7.49 3.87
CA LEU A 347 -7.59 -6.90 5.09
C LEU A 347 -7.55 -5.38 5.07
N GLY A 348 -6.67 -4.76 4.27
CA GLY A 348 -6.69 -3.34 3.96
C GLY A 348 -8.00 -2.90 3.29
N HIS A 349 -8.56 -3.72 2.40
CA HIS A 349 -9.87 -3.46 1.79
C HIS A 349 -10.99 -3.42 2.82
N GLN A 350 -10.92 -4.26 3.85
CA GLN A 350 -11.90 -4.26 4.95
C GLN A 350 -11.89 -2.94 5.74
N LEU A 351 -10.79 -2.18 5.66
CA LEU A 351 -10.66 -0.87 6.27
C LEU A 351 -11.13 0.28 5.36
N GLY A 352 -11.55 -0.01 4.13
CA GLY A 352 -11.99 0.97 3.14
C GLY A 352 -10.89 1.44 2.19
N LEU A 353 -9.72 0.80 2.22
CA LEU A 353 -8.60 1.12 1.33
C LEU A 353 -8.77 0.45 -0.03
N THR A 354 -8.29 1.11 -1.08
CA THR A 354 -8.44 0.67 -2.47
C THR A 354 -7.10 0.29 -3.07
N ASP A 355 -7.15 -0.50 -4.13
CA ASP A 355 -5.98 -0.83 -4.94
C ASP A 355 -5.41 0.41 -5.60
N LEU A 356 -4.20 0.81 -5.20
CA LEU A 356 -3.52 1.95 -5.79
C LEU A 356 -2.92 1.63 -7.16
N TYR A 357 -2.68 0.35 -7.46
CA TYR A 357 -2.34 -0.08 -8.82
C TYR A 357 -3.52 0.13 -9.80
N ALA A 358 -4.75 0.36 -9.31
CA ALA A 358 -5.84 0.79 -10.15
C ALA A 358 -5.57 2.17 -10.79
N LEU A 359 -4.58 2.95 -10.33
CA LEU A 359 -4.14 4.17 -10.99
C LEU A 359 -3.16 3.92 -12.13
N ASP A 360 -2.52 2.75 -12.21
CA ASP A 360 -1.64 2.41 -13.33
C ASP A 360 -2.38 2.47 -14.67
N TYR A 361 -1.64 2.80 -15.72
CA TYR A 361 -2.19 2.93 -17.06
C TYR A 361 -1.17 2.51 -18.11
N HIS A 362 -1.52 1.46 -18.85
CA HIS A 362 -0.68 0.88 -19.92
C HIS A 362 -0.65 1.74 -21.20
N GLY A 363 -1.34 2.88 -21.22
CA GLY A 363 -1.49 3.73 -22.38
C GLY A 363 -2.63 3.31 -23.32
N HIS A 364 -2.89 4.14 -24.32
CA HIS A 364 -3.86 3.86 -25.39
C HIS A 364 -3.40 4.57 -26.68
N GLU A 365 -3.82 4.07 -27.84
CA GLU A 365 -3.41 4.58 -29.14
C GLU A 365 -3.79 6.05 -29.41
N ASN A 366 -4.74 6.58 -28.63
CA ASN A 366 -5.17 7.98 -28.67
C ASN A 366 -4.03 8.94 -28.28
N HIS A 367 -3.09 8.45 -27.46
CA HIS A 367 -2.07 9.26 -26.81
C HIS A 367 -0.71 8.63 -27.01
N ARG A 368 0.04 9.15 -27.98
CA ARG A 368 1.37 8.67 -28.34
C ARG A 368 2.44 9.74 -28.17
N MET A 369 3.62 9.31 -27.76
CA MET A 369 4.82 10.13 -27.72
C MET A 369 5.20 10.57 -29.14
N PRO A 370 5.42 11.87 -29.40
CA PRO A 370 5.78 12.36 -30.74
C PRO A 370 7.12 11.86 -31.26
N ASP A 371 8.07 11.53 -30.38
CA ASP A 371 9.46 11.21 -30.73
C ASP A 371 9.67 9.75 -31.14
N ASN A 372 8.91 8.81 -30.56
CA ASN A 372 9.06 7.37 -30.80
C ASN A 372 7.75 6.62 -31.07
N GLY A 373 6.58 7.25 -30.92
CA GLY A 373 5.28 6.64 -31.17
C GLY A 373 4.77 5.69 -30.07
N ASP A 374 5.51 5.52 -28.97
CA ASP A 374 5.07 4.76 -27.79
C ASP A 374 3.76 5.34 -27.25
N MET A 375 2.92 4.48 -26.67
CA MET A 375 1.78 4.97 -25.90
C MET A 375 2.26 5.71 -24.66
N LEU A 376 1.55 6.78 -24.30
CA LEU A 376 1.77 7.51 -23.05
C LEU A 376 1.24 6.67 -21.89
N THR A 377 2.16 6.13 -21.09
CA THR A 377 1.88 5.23 -19.97
C THR A 377 1.93 5.98 -18.64
N HIS A 378 1.41 5.37 -17.59
CA HIS A 378 1.52 5.85 -16.21
C HIS A 378 1.72 4.67 -15.28
N TYR A 379 2.67 4.81 -14.35
CA TYR A 379 2.90 3.85 -13.28
C TYR A 379 2.95 4.61 -11.97
N TYR A 380 2.07 4.26 -11.04
CA TYR A 380 1.79 5.01 -9.82
C TYR A 380 3.07 5.41 -9.08
N ARG A 381 3.22 6.70 -8.76
CA ARG A 381 4.49 7.21 -8.19
C ARG A 381 4.78 6.65 -6.79
N GLY A 382 3.75 6.29 -6.04
CA GLY A 382 3.85 5.66 -4.70
C GLY A 382 3.87 4.13 -4.70
N TYR A 383 4.35 3.49 -5.78
CA TYR A 383 4.16 2.05 -6.02
C TYR A 383 4.70 1.11 -4.93
N LYS A 384 5.76 1.43 -4.19
CA LYS A 384 6.30 0.53 -3.13
C LYS A 384 5.49 0.59 -1.83
N THR A 385 4.19 0.31 -1.90
CA THR A 385 3.26 0.43 -0.76
C THR A 385 2.29 -0.74 -0.70
N MET A 386 1.77 -1.05 0.51
CA MET A 386 0.92 -2.22 0.77
C MET A 386 -0.35 -2.28 -0.08
N MET A 387 -0.91 -1.14 -0.49
CA MET A 387 -2.12 -1.10 -1.33
C MET A 387 -1.82 -1.00 -2.83
N HIS A 388 -0.56 -0.95 -3.23
CA HIS A 388 -0.15 -1.06 -4.63
C HIS A 388 0.47 -2.44 -4.93
N TRP A 389 1.20 -3.00 -3.98
CA TRP A 389 1.76 -4.34 -4.04
C TRP A 389 1.40 -5.11 -2.79
N HIS A 390 1.31 -6.43 -2.89
CA HIS A 390 1.39 -7.28 -1.70
C HIS A 390 2.75 -7.00 -1.03
N GLY A 391 2.77 -6.90 0.31
CA GLY A 391 3.97 -6.55 1.09
C GLY A 391 5.25 -7.34 0.75
N PRO A 392 6.41 -6.96 1.30
CA PRO A 392 6.63 -6.40 2.64
C PRO A 392 6.71 -4.85 2.70
N HIS A 393 5.66 -4.16 2.30
CA HIS A 393 5.66 -2.71 2.14
C HIS A 393 4.94 -1.98 3.27
N LEU A 394 5.36 -0.76 3.56
CA LEU A 394 4.58 0.16 4.40
C LEU A 394 3.28 0.56 3.68
N TRP A 395 2.28 0.96 4.45
CA TRP A 395 1.07 1.60 3.91
C TRP A 395 1.42 3.00 3.40
N SER A 396 0.86 3.41 2.27
CA SER A 396 1.14 4.71 1.66
C SER A 396 0.67 5.89 2.53
N GLU A 397 1.16 7.10 2.24
CA GLU A 397 0.74 8.31 2.95
C GLU A 397 -0.77 8.59 2.83
N VAL A 398 -1.37 8.29 1.68
CA VAL A 398 -2.81 8.44 1.48
C VAL A 398 -3.61 7.46 2.34
N CYS A 399 -3.19 6.20 2.41
CA CYS A 399 -3.78 5.20 3.31
C CYS A 399 -3.61 5.62 4.78
N ALA A 400 -2.42 6.11 5.13
CA ALA A 400 -2.11 6.49 6.50
C ALA A 400 -2.94 7.68 6.98
N GLY A 401 -3.02 8.73 6.17
CA GLY A 401 -3.85 9.90 6.49
C GLY A 401 -5.34 9.56 6.56
N TYR A 402 -5.85 8.72 5.65
CA TYR A 402 -7.25 8.26 5.70
C TYR A 402 -7.56 7.48 6.98
N LEU A 403 -6.72 6.49 7.32
CA LEU A 403 -6.91 5.68 8.52
C LEU A 403 -6.79 6.53 9.80
N ASN A 404 -5.98 7.60 9.79
CA ASN A 404 -5.90 8.55 10.90
C ASN A 404 -7.13 9.44 11.04
N GLN A 405 -7.81 9.79 9.94
CA GLN A 405 -9.04 10.55 9.99
C GLN A 405 -10.26 9.70 10.35
N THR A 406 -10.20 8.39 10.07
CA THR A 406 -11.35 7.49 10.19
C THR A 406 -11.21 6.39 11.26
N TRP A 407 -10.15 6.41 12.07
CA TRP A 407 -9.86 5.37 13.08
C TRP A 407 -11.02 5.05 14.04
N ASN A 408 -11.94 5.99 14.27
CA ASN A 408 -13.10 5.85 15.16
C ASN A 408 -14.45 5.80 14.40
N LYS A 409 -14.43 5.50 13.11
CA LYS A 409 -15.61 5.41 12.26
C LYS A 409 -15.92 3.96 11.91
N PRO A 410 -17.20 3.54 11.79
CA PRO A 410 -17.53 2.16 11.43
C PRO A 410 -16.99 1.80 10.05
N ARG A 411 -16.61 0.52 9.86
CA ARG A 411 -16.15 0.02 8.56
C ARG A 411 -17.31 -0.42 7.67
N GLY A 412 -17.08 -0.39 6.35
CA GLY A 412 -18.04 -0.76 5.31
C GLY A 412 -18.01 0.17 4.10
N HIS A 413 -17.68 1.45 4.31
CA HIS A 413 -17.34 2.34 3.20
C HIS A 413 -16.02 1.91 2.54
N PHE A 414 -15.95 2.09 1.23
CA PHE A 414 -14.80 1.77 0.40
C PHE A 414 -14.40 3.03 -0.38
N GLY A 415 -13.11 3.39 -0.40
CA GLY A 415 -12.53 4.45 -1.23
C GLY A 415 -13.16 5.85 -1.15
N ASP A 416 -13.94 6.14 -0.12
CA ASP A 416 -14.65 7.41 0.02
C ASP A 416 -13.73 8.60 0.24
N TYR A 417 -12.48 8.34 0.63
CA TYR A 417 -11.45 9.36 0.69
C TYR A 417 -11.18 10.01 -0.67
N TYR A 418 -11.43 9.35 -1.82
CA TYR A 418 -11.29 9.96 -3.15
C TYR A 418 -12.15 11.23 -3.34
N PHE A 419 -13.13 11.46 -2.47
CA PHE A 419 -13.94 12.67 -2.48
C PHE A 419 -13.24 13.87 -1.82
N ALA A 420 -12.10 13.67 -1.17
CA ALA A 420 -11.32 14.75 -0.59
C ALA A 420 -10.44 15.41 -1.67
N ALA A 421 -10.72 16.67 -1.94
CA ALA A 421 -9.85 17.53 -2.74
C ALA A 421 -9.83 18.94 -2.13
N PRO A 422 -8.75 19.69 -2.29
CA PRO A 422 -8.72 21.11 -1.99
C PRO A 422 -9.79 21.87 -2.78
N GLU A 423 -10.36 22.93 -2.21
CA GLU A 423 -11.46 23.70 -2.83
C GLU A 423 -11.03 24.38 -4.15
N GLU A 424 -9.80 24.88 -4.20
CA GLU A 424 -9.18 25.42 -5.40
C GLU A 424 -7.87 24.72 -5.73
N ASN A 425 -7.71 24.34 -7.00
CA ASN A 425 -6.53 23.60 -7.45
C ASN A 425 -5.88 24.31 -8.64
N PHE A 426 -4.55 24.34 -8.64
CA PHE A 426 -3.77 25.06 -9.64
C PHE A 426 -2.65 24.19 -10.21
N LEU A 427 -2.35 24.40 -11.48
CA LEU A 427 -1.09 23.97 -12.09
C LEU A 427 -0.17 25.17 -12.17
N GLN A 428 1.08 25.01 -11.75
CA GLN A 428 2.14 25.97 -11.97
C GLN A 428 3.15 25.37 -12.95
N ILE A 429 3.16 25.90 -14.17
CA ILE A 429 4.07 25.47 -15.22
C ILE A 429 5.32 26.33 -15.15
N VAL A 430 6.46 25.67 -14.94
CA VAL A 430 7.76 26.34 -14.83
C VAL A 430 8.76 25.76 -15.83
N ASP A 431 9.75 26.56 -16.18
CA ASP A 431 10.84 26.18 -17.06
C ASP A 431 11.88 25.31 -16.32
N VAL A 432 12.97 24.97 -17.00
CA VAL A 432 14.07 24.20 -16.40
C VAL A 432 14.71 24.93 -15.20
N ASN A 433 14.62 26.24 -15.11
CA ASN A 433 15.18 27.05 -14.01
C ASN A 433 14.18 27.32 -12.87
N GLY A 434 12.92 26.88 -13.01
CA GLY A 434 11.85 27.19 -12.04
C GLY A 434 11.14 28.51 -12.30
N GLU A 435 11.44 29.19 -13.41
CA GLU A 435 10.78 30.44 -13.81
C GLU A 435 9.41 30.15 -14.45
N PRO A 436 8.41 31.04 -14.25
CA PRO A 436 7.10 30.91 -14.88
C PRO A 436 7.10 30.76 -16.41
N VAL A 437 6.41 29.73 -16.92
CA VAL A 437 6.12 29.62 -18.36
C VAL A 437 4.75 30.21 -18.63
N SER A 438 4.73 31.48 -19.04
CA SER A 438 3.50 32.18 -19.42
C SER A 438 2.97 31.79 -20.80
N GLN A 439 1.64 31.89 -21.01
CA GLN A 439 0.97 31.61 -22.28
C GLN A 439 1.36 30.23 -22.86
N ALA A 440 1.52 29.22 -22.01
CA ALA A 440 1.59 27.83 -22.43
C ALA A 440 0.16 27.31 -22.55
N LYS A 441 -0.14 26.66 -23.68
CA LYS A 441 -1.41 25.97 -23.86
C LYS A 441 -1.39 24.70 -23.01
N VAL A 442 -2.44 24.49 -22.22
CA VAL A 442 -2.63 23.30 -21.39
C VAL A 442 -3.90 22.60 -21.82
N GLU A 443 -3.77 21.32 -22.16
CA GLU A 443 -4.86 20.43 -22.50
C GLU A 443 -4.82 19.24 -21.54
N ILE A 444 -5.96 18.94 -20.91
CA ILE A 444 -6.05 17.86 -19.92
C ILE A 444 -7.06 16.84 -20.42
N PHE A 445 -6.64 15.59 -20.45
CA PHE A 445 -7.43 14.41 -20.82
C PHE A 445 -7.64 13.57 -19.55
N GLN A 446 -8.72 12.79 -19.50
CA GLN A 446 -9.05 12.05 -18.29
C GLN A 446 -9.31 10.58 -18.61
N ARG A 447 -8.82 9.69 -17.75
CA ARG A 447 -9.14 8.27 -17.80
C ARG A 447 -10.58 8.02 -17.37
N GLY A 448 -11.25 7.05 -17.96
CA GLY A 448 -12.57 6.61 -17.49
C GLY A 448 -13.72 7.51 -17.93
N VAL A 449 -13.51 8.39 -18.92
CA VAL A 449 -14.55 9.28 -19.45
C VAL A 449 -14.54 9.34 -20.96
N VAL A 450 -15.71 9.71 -21.51
CA VAL A 450 -15.88 10.16 -22.89
C VAL A 450 -16.47 11.56 -22.85
N VAL A 451 -15.89 12.50 -23.61
CA VAL A 451 -16.39 13.87 -23.70
C VAL A 451 -17.75 13.87 -24.42
N ASP A 452 -18.75 14.51 -23.82
CA ASP A 452 -20.04 14.71 -24.47
C ASP A 452 -19.94 15.89 -25.45
N LYS A 453 -19.91 15.57 -26.74
CA LYS A 453 -19.81 16.57 -27.82
C LYS A 453 -21.14 17.26 -28.12
N THR A 454 -22.24 16.82 -27.52
CA THR A 454 -23.57 17.41 -27.70
C THR A 454 -23.83 18.54 -26.70
N ALA A 455 -23.17 18.50 -25.54
CA ALA A 455 -23.21 19.56 -24.54
C ALA A 455 -22.31 20.74 -24.93
N PRO A 456 -22.73 21.99 -24.70
CA PRO A 456 -21.89 23.16 -24.96
C PRO A 456 -20.70 23.21 -23.97
N PRO A 457 -19.53 23.70 -24.40
CA PRO A 457 -18.40 23.92 -23.51
C PRO A 457 -18.73 24.95 -22.43
N GLN A 458 -18.20 24.74 -21.23
CA GLN A 458 -18.36 25.64 -20.09
C GLN A 458 -17.05 26.36 -19.79
N GLN A 459 -17.13 27.52 -19.13
CA GLN A 459 -15.95 28.30 -18.74
C GLN A 459 -15.95 28.61 -17.25
N GLN A 460 -14.78 28.47 -16.63
CA GLN A 460 -14.52 28.90 -15.26
C GLN A 460 -13.09 29.39 -15.15
N ALA A 461 -12.90 30.57 -14.55
CA ALA A 461 -11.58 31.14 -14.27
C ALA A 461 -10.62 31.20 -15.49
N GLY A 462 -11.15 31.51 -16.68
CA GLY A 462 -10.35 31.61 -17.91
C GLY A 462 -9.98 30.27 -18.55
N VAL A 463 -10.56 29.17 -18.07
CA VAL A 463 -10.37 27.81 -18.58
C VAL A 463 -11.69 27.28 -19.13
N THR A 464 -11.63 26.60 -20.27
CA THR A 464 -12.77 25.89 -20.87
C THR A 464 -12.77 24.44 -20.40
N PHE A 465 -13.92 23.89 -20.04
CA PHE A 465 -14.08 22.47 -19.74
C PHE A 465 -15.33 21.89 -20.39
N TYR A 466 -15.33 20.58 -20.56
CA TYR A 466 -16.35 19.84 -21.29
C TYR A 466 -17.07 18.85 -20.38
N GLU A 467 -18.37 18.69 -20.61
CA GLU A 467 -19.15 17.63 -19.97
C GLU A 467 -18.70 16.26 -20.47
N VAL A 468 -19.01 15.24 -19.69
CA VAL A 468 -18.71 13.84 -20.03
C VAL A 468 -20.00 13.03 -19.97
N ILE A 469 -20.02 11.94 -20.73
CA ILE A 469 -21.13 11.00 -20.70
C ILE A 469 -21.18 10.31 -19.33
N GLU A 470 -22.31 10.41 -18.64
CA GLU A 470 -22.56 9.77 -17.34
C GLU A 470 -23.43 8.51 -17.53
N ASP A 471 -22.87 7.49 -18.18
CA ASP A 471 -23.52 6.21 -18.51
C ASP A 471 -23.29 5.11 -17.45
N GLY A 472 -22.52 5.42 -16.39
CA GLY A 472 -22.13 4.46 -15.36
C GLY A 472 -20.89 3.64 -15.70
N GLU A 473 -20.26 3.85 -16.86
CA GLU A 473 -19.00 3.23 -17.23
C GLU A 473 -17.81 4.11 -16.79
N PHE A 474 -16.92 3.54 -15.98
CA PHE A 474 -15.77 4.22 -15.40
C PHE A 474 -14.42 3.71 -15.93
N GLY A 475 -14.44 2.64 -16.73
CA GLY A 475 -13.30 1.91 -17.28
C GLY A 475 -12.88 2.33 -18.68
N HIS A 476 -13.44 3.41 -19.24
CA HIS A 476 -12.93 3.95 -20.50
C HIS A 476 -11.41 4.26 -20.43
N PRO A 477 -10.67 4.15 -21.54
CA PRO A 477 -9.30 4.63 -21.60
C PRO A 477 -9.24 6.15 -21.37
N VAL A 478 -8.04 6.73 -21.36
CA VAL A 478 -7.90 8.19 -21.40
C VAL A 478 -8.58 8.75 -22.64
N SER A 479 -9.46 9.71 -22.43
CA SER A 479 -10.28 10.33 -23.46
C SER A 479 -9.43 10.84 -24.62
N SER A 480 -9.87 10.63 -25.87
CA SER A 480 -9.20 11.18 -27.05
C SER A 480 -9.26 12.71 -27.10
N ASP A 481 -10.36 13.27 -26.61
CA ASP A 481 -10.62 14.71 -26.55
C ASP A 481 -10.28 15.25 -25.15
N PRO A 482 -9.75 16.48 -25.04
CA PRO A 482 -9.45 17.08 -23.74
C PRO A 482 -10.74 17.40 -22.98
N VAL A 483 -10.77 17.12 -21.69
CA VAL A 483 -11.84 17.52 -20.77
C VAL A 483 -11.68 18.95 -20.26
N ILE A 484 -10.44 19.49 -20.28
CA ILE A 484 -10.12 20.85 -19.84
C ILE A 484 -9.07 21.45 -20.80
N VAL A 485 -9.26 22.71 -21.18
CA VAL A 485 -8.33 23.47 -22.06
C VAL A 485 -8.19 24.90 -21.54
N GLY A 486 -6.94 25.37 -21.40
CA GLY A 486 -6.66 26.76 -21.02
C GLY A 486 -5.24 27.19 -21.34
N GLU A 487 -4.89 28.40 -20.92
CA GLU A 487 -3.53 28.94 -21.04
C GLU A 487 -3.01 29.43 -19.69
N THR A 488 -1.70 29.30 -19.47
CA THR A 488 -1.07 29.82 -18.25
C THR A 488 -0.97 31.35 -18.27
N ASN A 489 -1.17 31.97 -17.10
CA ASN A 489 -0.99 33.41 -16.94
C ASN A 489 0.50 33.82 -16.87
N ALA A 490 0.78 35.10 -16.58
CA ALA A 490 2.16 35.62 -16.46
C ALA A 490 3.00 34.93 -15.37
N GLN A 491 2.36 34.34 -14.36
CA GLN A 491 3.01 33.58 -13.28
C GLN A 491 3.09 32.07 -13.59
N GLY A 492 2.78 31.66 -14.82
CA GLY A 492 2.78 30.25 -15.22
C GLY A 492 1.63 29.46 -14.59
N LEU A 493 0.64 30.13 -14.02
CA LEU A 493 -0.47 29.49 -13.32
C LEU A 493 -1.66 29.25 -14.24
N LEU A 494 -2.28 28.08 -14.07
CA LEU A 494 -3.61 27.75 -14.59
C LEU A 494 -4.45 27.22 -13.45
N ARG A 495 -5.65 27.79 -13.24
CA ARG A 495 -6.61 27.30 -12.25
C ARG A 495 -7.42 26.16 -12.86
N LEU A 496 -7.41 25.00 -12.21
CA LEU A 496 -8.27 23.88 -12.61
C LEU A 496 -9.74 24.23 -12.28
N PRO A 497 -10.68 23.94 -13.20
CA PRO A 497 -12.11 24.18 -12.95
C PRO A 497 -12.66 23.16 -11.95
N ASN A 498 -13.71 23.53 -11.23
CA ASN A 498 -14.49 22.61 -10.41
C ASN A 498 -15.70 22.15 -11.24
N ARG A 499 -15.55 20.98 -11.86
CA ARG A 499 -16.57 20.41 -12.74
C ARG A 499 -17.76 19.90 -11.92
N PRO A 500 -19.00 20.02 -12.44
CA PRO A 500 -20.19 19.54 -11.75
C PRO A 500 -20.11 18.06 -11.35
N VAL A 501 -20.76 17.71 -10.24
CA VAL A 501 -20.84 16.33 -9.73
C VAL A 501 -22.25 16.03 -9.22
N LYS A 502 -22.55 14.75 -9.02
CA LYS A 502 -23.60 14.33 -8.09
C LYS A 502 -22.99 14.29 -6.69
N GLU A 503 -23.43 15.20 -5.83
CA GLU A 503 -22.93 15.32 -4.46
C GLU A 503 -23.30 14.12 -3.60
N VAL A 504 -22.42 13.80 -2.66
CA VAL A 504 -22.61 12.73 -1.66
C VAL A 504 -21.70 12.97 -0.46
N ARG A 505 -22.19 12.65 0.75
CA ARG A 505 -21.47 12.65 2.01
C ARG A 505 -21.39 11.23 2.56
N THR A 506 -20.26 10.86 3.16
CA THR A 506 -20.08 9.55 3.81
C THR A 506 -19.99 9.67 5.32
N LEU A 507 -20.24 8.58 6.05
CA LEU A 507 -20.12 8.56 7.52
C LEU A 507 -18.71 8.85 8.03
N ASN A 508 -17.71 8.66 7.17
CA ASN A 508 -16.32 8.99 7.47
C ASN A 508 -16.04 10.49 7.39
N GLY A 509 -17.01 11.31 6.95
CA GLY A 509 -16.92 12.76 6.88
C GLY A 509 -16.40 13.29 5.54
N TYR A 510 -16.26 12.44 4.52
CA TYR A 510 -15.88 12.86 3.18
C TYR A 510 -17.09 13.38 2.41
N HIS A 511 -16.87 14.39 1.56
CA HIS A 511 -17.93 15.03 0.78
C HIS A 511 -17.45 15.26 -0.65
N ARG A 512 -18.07 14.58 -1.62
CA ARG A 512 -17.81 14.83 -3.04
C ARG A 512 -18.51 16.11 -3.47
N ARG A 513 -17.70 17.15 -3.71
CA ARG A 513 -18.11 18.46 -4.22
C ARG A 513 -17.65 18.63 -5.67
N PRO A 514 -18.13 19.65 -6.40
CA PRO A 514 -17.54 20.03 -7.67
C PRO A 514 -16.01 20.15 -7.57
N ASN A 515 -15.29 19.49 -8.49
CA ASN A 515 -13.84 19.31 -8.41
C ASN A 515 -13.24 19.07 -9.82
N PRO A 516 -11.90 19.10 -10.02
CA PRO A 516 -11.29 18.94 -11.35
C PRO A 516 -11.59 17.62 -12.06
N PHE A 517 -11.89 16.55 -11.32
CA PHE A 517 -12.12 15.22 -11.85
C PHE A 517 -13.60 14.92 -12.14
N GLY A 518 -14.54 15.71 -11.61
CA GLY A 518 -15.97 15.42 -11.71
C GLY A 518 -16.39 14.22 -10.85
N ASN A 519 -17.32 13.40 -11.34
CA ASN A 519 -17.76 12.19 -10.63
C ASN A 519 -16.66 11.12 -10.66
N ILE A 520 -16.06 10.83 -9.51
CA ILE A 520 -15.10 9.74 -9.28
C ILE A 520 -15.81 8.59 -8.56
N ASN A 521 -15.53 7.34 -8.93
CA ASN A 521 -16.04 6.19 -8.19
C ASN A 521 -15.12 5.77 -7.05
N VAL A 522 -15.63 4.87 -6.21
CA VAL A 522 -14.96 4.42 -4.99
C VAL A 522 -13.75 3.51 -5.18
N VAL A 523 -13.38 3.18 -6.42
CA VAL A 523 -12.16 2.40 -6.71
C VAL A 523 -11.09 3.27 -7.40
N GLY A 524 -11.30 4.59 -7.47
CA GLY A 524 -10.34 5.54 -8.02
C GLY A 524 -10.33 5.63 -9.55
N GLN A 525 -11.28 4.98 -10.24
CA GLN A 525 -11.48 5.23 -11.66
C GLN A 525 -11.97 6.66 -11.87
N ARG A 526 -11.56 7.27 -12.99
CA ARG A 526 -11.60 8.73 -13.23
C ARG A 526 -10.65 9.57 -12.37
N GLY A 527 -9.87 8.99 -11.47
CA GLY A 527 -8.86 9.66 -10.65
C GLY A 527 -7.50 9.92 -11.31
N LEU A 528 -7.41 9.87 -12.64
CA LEU A 528 -6.15 10.07 -13.38
C LEU A 528 -6.35 11.04 -14.56
N LEU A 529 -5.50 12.07 -14.63
CA LEU A 529 -5.51 13.08 -15.69
C LEU A 529 -4.17 13.11 -16.43
N LEU A 530 -4.20 13.02 -17.76
CA LEU A 530 -3.05 13.28 -18.63
C LEU A 530 -3.04 14.77 -18.99
N VAL A 531 -1.95 15.47 -18.68
CA VAL A 531 -1.76 16.89 -19.00
C VAL A 531 -0.77 17.00 -20.13
N ARG A 532 -1.19 17.63 -21.23
CA ARG A 532 -0.33 18.09 -22.32
C ARG A 532 -0.11 19.59 -22.18
N VAL A 533 1.12 19.98 -21.92
CA VAL A 533 1.58 21.38 -21.92
C VAL A 533 2.30 21.65 -23.22
N THR A 534 1.91 22.69 -23.96
CA THR A 534 2.52 23.05 -25.23
C THR A 534 2.95 24.51 -25.20
N LYS A 535 4.24 24.74 -25.48
CA LYS A 535 4.83 26.04 -25.75
C LYS A 535 5.76 25.89 -26.97
N TYR A 536 5.79 26.88 -27.87
CA TYR A 536 6.64 26.86 -29.07
C TYR A 536 6.48 25.60 -29.93
N ASP A 537 5.24 25.12 -30.09
CA ASP A 537 4.89 23.88 -30.82
C ASP A 537 5.58 22.59 -30.30
N ARG A 538 6.13 22.64 -29.08
CA ARG A 538 6.81 21.53 -28.42
C ARG A 538 5.96 21.02 -27.25
N PRO A 539 5.24 19.89 -27.36
CA PRO A 539 4.43 19.37 -26.26
C PRO A 539 5.28 18.66 -25.20
N CYS A 540 4.80 18.68 -23.95
CA CYS A 540 5.32 17.98 -22.79
C CYS A 540 4.16 17.34 -22.03
N TYR A 541 4.37 16.14 -21.50
CA TYR A 541 3.29 15.34 -20.90
C TYR A 541 3.53 15.10 -19.41
N TYR A 542 2.45 15.12 -18.62
CA TYR A 542 2.45 14.89 -17.18
C TYR A 542 1.21 14.10 -16.77
N TRP A 543 1.26 13.46 -15.61
CA TRP A 543 0.09 12.80 -15.02
C TRP A 543 -0.29 13.45 -13.70
N LEU A 544 -1.57 13.76 -13.51
CA LEU A 544 -2.09 14.15 -12.20
C LEU A 544 -2.87 12.97 -11.62
N GLU A 545 -2.37 12.43 -10.52
CA GLU A 545 -3.03 11.40 -9.75
C GLU A 545 -3.95 12.07 -8.73
N ILE A 546 -5.16 11.54 -8.53
CA ILE A 546 -6.04 11.99 -7.45
C ILE A 546 -5.35 11.95 -6.07
N THR A 547 -4.40 11.03 -5.87
CA THR A 547 -3.66 10.93 -4.60
C THR A 547 -2.82 12.16 -4.26
N ASP A 548 -2.39 12.96 -5.24
CA ASP A 548 -1.70 14.24 -4.95
C ASP A 548 -2.62 15.22 -4.23
N PHE A 549 -3.86 15.32 -4.70
CA PHE A 549 -4.89 16.20 -4.13
C PHE A 549 -5.31 15.70 -2.76
N LEU A 550 -5.44 14.38 -2.61
CA LEU A 550 -5.73 13.74 -1.34
C LEU A 550 -4.63 14.01 -0.31
N ILE A 551 -3.37 13.80 -0.67
CA ILE A 551 -2.24 14.04 0.23
C ILE A 551 -2.18 15.51 0.61
N ALA A 552 -2.40 16.44 -0.32
CA ALA A 552 -2.49 17.87 -0.01
C ALA A 552 -3.59 18.16 1.02
N TYR A 553 -4.80 17.64 0.79
CA TYR A 553 -5.92 17.76 1.71
C TYR A 553 -5.61 17.17 3.10
N LEU A 554 -5.02 15.97 3.14
CA LEU A 554 -4.65 15.25 4.36
C LEU A 554 -3.54 15.98 5.14
N ARG A 555 -2.64 16.67 4.45
CA ARG A 555 -1.62 17.56 5.03
C ARG A 555 -2.18 18.93 5.45
N GLY A 556 -3.48 19.17 5.30
CA GLY A 556 -4.16 20.39 5.75
C GLY A 556 -4.38 21.47 4.68
N GLN A 557 -3.94 21.26 3.44
CA GLN A 557 -4.17 22.19 2.32
C GLN A 557 -5.59 22.01 1.78
N ARG A 558 -6.61 22.41 2.56
CA ARG A 558 -8.02 22.17 2.22
C ARG A 558 -8.63 23.24 1.30
N GLU A 559 -8.13 24.47 1.36
CA GLU A 559 -8.68 25.59 0.58
C GLU A 559 -8.02 25.70 -0.78
N ARG A 560 -6.69 25.52 -0.83
CA ARG A 560 -5.90 25.73 -2.04
C ARG A 560 -4.72 24.77 -2.12
N TYR A 561 -4.51 24.22 -3.31
CA TYR A 561 -3.32 23.43 -3.64
C TYR A 561 -2.76 23.79 -5.02
N THR A 562 -1.44 23.73 -5.17
CA THR A 562 -0.75 24.03 -6.42
C THR A 562 0.24 22.92 -6.73
N ILE A 563 0.09 22.30 -7.89
CA ILE A 563 1.02 21.28 -8.41
C ILE A 563 1.97 21.97 -9.38
N THR A 564 3.28 21.87 -9.13
CA THR A 564 4.29 22.41 -10.03
C THR A 564 4.69 21.37 -11.08
N LEU A 565 4.60 21.73 -12.36
CA LEU A 565 5.02 20.91 -13.50
C LEU A 565 6.23 21.57 -14.16
N ARG A 566 7.41 20.94 -14.00
CA ARG A 566 8.69 21.43 -14.54
C ARG A 566 8.88 20.94 -15.97
N THR A 567 9.01 21.90 -16.89
CA THR A 567 9.19 21.67 -18.32
C THR A 567 10.67 21.69 -18.72
N PRO A 568 11.02 21.09 -19.87
CA PRO A 568 12.36 21.20 -20.45
C PRO A 568 12.63 22.54 -21.16
N TYR A 569 11.67 23.46 -21.16
CA TYR A 569 11.81 24.76 -21.80
C TYR A 569 12.85 25.63 -21.08
N GLY A 570 13.36 26.62 -21.80
CA GLY A 570 14.11 27.74 -21.25
C GLY A 570 13.25 28.99 -21.20
N SER A 571 13.74 30.00 -20.50
CA SER A 571 13.15 31.33 -20.42
C SER A 571 13.95 32.34 -21.24
N PRO A 572 13.46 33.58 -21.46
CA PRO A 572 14.23 34.63 -22.14
C PRO A 572 15.61 34.91 -21.50
N ASP A 573 15.72 34.69 -20.20
CA ASP A 573 16.96 34.84 -19.44
C ASP A 573 17.86 33.58 -19.44
N SER A 574 17.45 32.50 -20.09
CA SER A 574 18.28 31.30 -20.24
C SER A 574 19.50 31.59 -21.14
N PRO A 575 20.64 30.89 -20.90
CA PRO A 575 21.73 30.82 -21.87
C PRO A 575 21.23 30.18 -23.19
N PRO A 576 21.91 30.43 -24.32
CA PRO A 576 21.59 29.77 -25.58
C PRO A 576 21.85 28.26 -25.51
N ALA A 577 20.96 27.46 -26.10
CA ALA A 577 21.00 26.01 -26.04
C ALA A 577 22.02 25.39 -27.02
N PRO A 578 22.59 24.21 -26.70
CA PRO A 578 23.45 23.49 -27.65
C PRO A 578 22.68 23.13 -28.92
N ARG A 579 23.38 22.69 -29.97
CA ARG A 579 22.74 22.34 -31.25
C ARG A 579 23.10 20.95 -31.70
N ASN A 580 22.26 20.35 -32.53
CA ASN A 580 22.54 19.09 -33.21
C ASN A 580 22.95 17.96 -32.26
N LEU A 581 22.27 17.82 -31.12
CA LEU A 581 22.50 16.69 -30.22
C LEU A 581 22.20 15.37 -30.95
N ARG A 582 23.10 14.39 -30.81
CA ARG A 582 22.97 13.04 -31.36
C ARG A 582 23.33 12.02 -30.30
N VAL A 583 22.75 10.83 -30.41
CA VAL A 583 23.08 9.65 -29.62
C VAL A 583 23.43 8.49 -30.55
N GLU A 584 24.50 7.79 -30.24
CA GLU A 584 24.99 6.62 -30.99
C GLU A 584 25.31 5.48 -30.02
N PRO A 585 24.78 4.26 -30.22
CA PRO A 585 25.19 3.11 -29.41
C PRO A 585 26.66 2.77 -29.69
N ILE A 586 27.41 2.48 -28.64
CA ILE A 586 28.77 1.92 -28.73
C ILE A 586 28.68 0.40 -28.56
N ASP A 587 27.96 -0.04 -27.53
CA ASP A 587 27.64 -1.43 -27.22
C ASP A 587 26.31 -1.52 -26.43
N GLU A 588 25.97 -2.69 -25.88
CA GLU A 588 24.73 -2.92 -25.12
C GLU A 588 24.62 -2.14 -23.80
N HIS A 589 25.73 -1.57 -23.32
CA HIS A 589 25.83 -0.85 -22.06
C HIS A 589 26.33 0.58 -22.23
N GLN A 590 26.77 0.98 -23.42
CA GLN A 590 27.39 2.28 -23.64
C GLN A 590 26.79 3.03 -24.82
N VAL A 591 26.58 4.33 -24.63
CA VAL A 591 26.17 5.26 -25.70
C VAL A 591 27.10 6.46 -25.75
N ARG A 592 27.29 7.01 -26.95
CA ARG A 592 27.98 8.28 -27.18
C ARG A 592 26.97 9.38 -27.47
N LEU A 593 27.09 10.49 -26.76
CA LEU A 593 26.37 11.72 -27.06
C LEU A 593 27.31 12.73 -27.69
N THR A 594 26.88 13.40 -28.77
CA THR A 594 27.65 14.48 -29.42
C THR A 594 26.77 15.69 -29.71
N TRP A 595 27.31 16.90 -29.57
CA TRP A 595 26.57 18.15 -29.84
C TRP A 595 27.50 19.27 -30.33
N ASN A 596 26.90 20.30 -30.91
CA ASN A 596 27.56 21.55 -31.29
C ASN A 596 27.35 22.61 -30.21
N ALA A 597 28.29 23.57 -30.15
CA ALA A 597 28.15 24.74 -29.30
C ALA A 597 26.87 25.55 -29.65
N PRO A 598 26.28 26.25 -28.65
CA PRO A 598 25.23 27.21 -28.90
C PRO A 598 25.69 28.31 -29.86
N GLU A 599 24.73 28.96 -30.51
CA GLU A 599 24.99 30.20 -31.23
C GLU A 599 24.96 31.37 -30.24
N ILE A 600 26.10 32.06 -30.08
CA ILE A 600 26.24 33.18 -29.16
C ILE A 600 25.77 34.44 -29.87
N ASN A 601 24.59 34.92 -29.49
CA ASN A 601 23.99 36.12 -30.09
C ASN A 601 24.27 37.39 -29.25
N ARG A 602 24.62 37.24 -27.97
CA ARG A 602 24.90 38.35 -27.04
C ARG A 602 26.30 38.21 -26.45
N ASP A 603 27.32 38.54 -27.24
CA ASP A 603 28.76 38.26 -26.98
C ASP A 603 29.33 38.89 -25.67
N GLN A 604 28.56 39.70 -24.94
CA GLN A 604 28.92 40.27 -23.63
C GLN A 604 27.90 39.98 -22.52
N HIS A 605 26.81 39.29 -22.83
CA HIS A 605 25.78 38.99 -21.84
C HIS A 605 26.24 37.85 -20.94
N TYR A 606 26.18 38.02 -19.62
CA TYR A 606 26.70 37.02 -18.68
C TYR A 606 25.96 35.67 -18.75
N ASN A 607 24.70 35.65 -19.21
CA ASN A 607 23.99 34.40 -19.50
C ASN A 607 24.52 33.70 -20.76
N ASP A 608 25.15 34.39 -21.72
CA ASP A 608 25.67 33.74 -22.93
C ASP A 608 27.09 33.20 -22.74
N LEU A 609 27.71 33.51 -21.60
CA LEU A 609 28.99 32.93 -21.19
C LEU A 609 28.78 31.49 -20.70
N VAL A 610 29.02 30.56 -21.60
CA VAL A 610 28.96 29.11 -21.33
C VAL A 610 30.08 28.72 -20.37
N VAL A 611 29.71 28.13 -19.23
CA VAL A 611 30.68 27.63 -18.24
C VAL A 611 30.67 26.11 -18.11
N ALA A 612 29.61 25.44 -18.60
CA ALA A 612 29.55 23.98 -18.65
C ALA A 612 28.42 23.51 -19.57
N TYR A 613 28.38 22.20 -19.85
CA TYR A 613 27.17 21.51 -20.31
C TYR A 613 26.71 20.51 -19.26
N ARG A 614 25.40 20.42 -19.06
CA ARG A 614 24.78 19.39 -18.22
C ARG A 614 24.10 18.35 -19.11
N VAL A 615 24.43 17.09 -18.87
CA VAL A 615 23.90 15.94 -19.60
C VAL A 615 22.84 15.25 -18.75
N TYR A 616 21.73 14.90 -19.37
CA TYR A 616 20.58 14.28 -18.75
C TYR A 616 20.24 12.95 -19.40
N ARG A 617 19.65 12.06 -18.61
CA ARG A 617 19.01 10.82 -19.09
C ARG A 617 17.59 10.74 -18.55
N ARG A 618 16.72 10.16 -19.36
CA ARG A 618 15.35 9.79 -19.00
C ARG A 618 15.03 8.44 -19.62
N VAL A 619 14.42 7.55 -18.84
CA VAL A 619 13.99 6.22 -19.31
C VAL A 619 12.51 6.08 -19.00
N SER A 620 11.71 5.76 -20.02
CA SER A 620 10.23 5.64 -20.03
C SER A 620 9.55 6.69 -20.92
N SER A 621 8.38 6.31 -21.42
CA SER A 621 7.39 7.13 -22.14
C SER A 621 6.23 7.59 -21.22
N ASP A 622 6.41 7.55 -19.90
CA ASP A 622 5.48 8.12 -18.91
C ASP A 622 5.47 9.67 -18.95
N GLY A 623 4.75 10.31 -18.01
CA GLY A 623 4.82 11.76 -17.80
C GLY A 623 6.18 12.22 -17.23
N LEU A 624 6.52 13.50 -17.42
CA LEU A 624 7.76 14.12 -16.91
C LEU A 624 7.80 14.19 -15.38
N ASN A 625 6.66 14.22 -14.70
CA ASN A 625 6.60 14.19 -13.23
C ASN A 625 6.59 12.76 -12.64
N ASP A 626 6.31 11.74 -13.45
CA ASP A 626 6.50 10.34 -13.07
C ASP A 626 7.96 9.93 -13.23
N ARG A 627 8.53 10.25 -14.39
CA ARG A 627 9.88 9.90 -14.82
C ARG A 627 10.58 11.15 -15.32
N PRO A 628 11.12 11.99 -14.42
CA PRO A 628 11.76 13.24 -14.79
C PRO A 628 13.12 13.02 -15.47
N TRP A 629 13.61 14.08 -16.10
CA TRP A 629 15.01 14.16 -16.51
C TRP A 629 15.92 14.14 -15.29
N PHE A 630 16.90 13.23 -15.29
CA PHE A 630 17.89 13.11 -14.23
C PHE A 630 19.28 13.49 -14.77
N PRO A 631 20.02 14.38 -14.09
CA PRO A 631 21.35 14.80 -14.53
C PRO A 631 22.37 13.69 -14.29
N VAL A 632 23.06 13.26 -15.35
CA VAL A 632 24.04 12.16 -15.30
C VAL A 632 25.48 12.67 -15.25
N MET A 633 25.73 13.86 -15.78
CA MET A 633 27.07 14.42 -15.90
C MET A 633 27.02 15.95 -16.08
N THR A 634 28.07 16.64 -15.63
CA THR A 634 28.35 18.03 -16.02
C THR A 634 29.78 18.09 -16.54
N VAL A 635 29.98 18.75 -17.67
CA VAL A 635 31.27 18.78 -18.39
C VAL A 635 31.70 20.19 -18.75
N GLU A 636 33.00 20.37 -18.94
CA GLU A 636 33.64 21.64 -19.30
C GLU A 636 33.08 22.24 -20.60
N PRO A 637 33.13 23.58 -20.78
CA PRO A 637 32.47 24.28 -21.89
C PRO A 637 33.10 24.02 -23.26
N GLU A 638 34.24 23.34 -23.34
CA GLU A 638 34.90 22.87 -24.56
C GLU A 638 34.45 21.46 -24.96
N THR A 639 33.78 20.73 -24.06
CA THR A 639 33.33 19.35 -24.32
C THR A 639 32.19 19.32 -25.32
N ARG A 640 32.29 18.47 -26.34
CA ARG A 640 31.28 18.28 -27.40
C ARG A 640 30.86 16.82 -27.56
N SER A 641 31.40 15.92 -26.74
CA SER A 641 31.15 14.49 -26.81
C SER A 641 31.35 13.84 -25.45
N VAL A 642 30.45 12.93 -25.05
CA VAL A 642 30.59 12.09 -23.85
C VAL A 642 30.17 10.66 -24.12
N VAL A 643 30.72 9.72 -23.35
CA VAL A 643 30.26 8.33 -23.31
C VAL A 643 29.57 8.07 -21.99
N LEU A 644 28.38 7.48 -22.04
CA LEU A 644 27.58 7.13 -20.87
C LEU A 644 27.46 5.62 -20.74
N ASP A 645 27.71 5.09 -19.54
CA ASP A 645 27.40 3.71 -19.18
C ASP A 645 25.96 3.64 -18.65
N LEU A 646 25.10 2.91 -19.38
CA LEU A 646 23.68 2.75 -19.11
C LEU A 646 23.41 2.02 -17.79
N ARG A 647 24.39 1.30 -17.23
CA ARG A 647 24.28 0.56 -15.96
C ARG A 647 24.44 1.45 -14.73
N LEU A 648 25.20 2.54 -14.83
CA LEU A 648 25.49 3.44 -13.70
C LEU A 648 24.23 4.15 -13.18
N HIS A 649 23.18 4.20 -14.00
CA HIS A 649 21.90 4.80 -13.70
C HIS A 649 20.75 3.89 -14.12
N ASP A 650 20.97 2.58 -14.03
CA ASP A 650 19.92 1.59 -14.25
C ASP A 650 19.03 1.53 -13.00
N HIS A 651 17.86 2.16 -13.10
CA HIS A 651 16.84 2.02 -12.09
C HIS A 651 16.09 0.71 -12.39
N LYS A 652 16.50 -0.38 -11.74
CA LYS A 652 15.92 -1.72 -11.90
C LYS A 652 14.39 -1.77 -11.71
N ASP A 653 13.80 -0.75 -11.08
CA ASP A 653 12.36 -0.61 -10.86
C ASP A 653 11.59 0.01 -12.06
N LEU A 654 12.24 0.40 -13.16
CA LEU A 654 11.64 1.24 -14.24
C LEU A 654 10.88 0.52 -15.36
N TYR A 655 10.68 -0.79 -15.31
CA TYR A 655 10.51 -1.57 -16.54
C TYR A 655 9.11 -2.06 -16.92
N TRP A 656 8.03 -1.53 -16.34
CA TRP A 656 6.71 -2.12 -16.57
C TRP A 656 6.10 -1.80 -17.94
N PHE A 657 6.20 -0.56 -18.45
CA PHE A 657 5.48 -0.17 -19.67
C PHE A 657 6.35 0.37 -20.82
N SER A 658 7.49 1.01 -20.55
CA SER A 658 8.40 1.48 -21.61
C SER A 658 9.86 1.46 -21.16
N LYS A 659 10.76 1.16 -22.11
CA LYS A 659 12.22 1.19 -21.95
C LYS A 659 12.90 2.24 -22.84
N ALA A 660 12.13 3.17 -23.41
CA ALA A 660 12.65 4.18 -24.31
C ALA A 660 13.70 5.05 -23.59
N ASN A 661 14.92 5.08 -24.14
CA ASN A 661 16.02 5.84 -23.60
C ASN A 661 16.08 7.20 -24.30
N ARG A 662 16.01 8.27 -23.51
CA ARG A 662 16.11 9.65 -23.95
C ARG A 662 17.28 10.31 -23.26
N PHE A 663 17.94 11.19 -24.00
CA PHE A 663 19.09 11.96 -23.53
C PHE A 663 18.84 13.43 -23.81
N ALA A 664 19.39 14.29 -22.98
CA ALA A 664 19.37 15.71 -23.25
C ALA A 664 20.66 16.40 -22.83
N VAL A 665 20.95 17.54 -23.45
CA VAL A 665 22.05 18.41 -23.06
C VAL A 665 21.53 19.83 -22.90
N SER A 666 21.98 20.50 -21.84
CA SER A 666 21.73 21.91 -21.59
C SER A 666 23.04 22.67 -21.42
N THR A 667 23.08 23.91 -21.89
CA THR A 667 24.15 24.87 -21.60
C THR A 667 23.95 25.40 -20.18
N VAL A 668 25.03 25.46 -19.40
CA VAL A 668 25.05 26.17 -18.11
C VAL A 668 25.76 27.50 -18.33
N GLY A 669 25.05 28.61 -18.08
CA GLY A 669 25.60 29.96 -18.13
C GLY A 669 26.32 30.33 -16.82
N ARG A 670 27.12 31.41 -16.83
CA ARG A 670 27.91 31.85 -15.67
C ARG A 670 27.10 32.09 -14.38
N GLY A 671 25.82 32.43 -14.50
CA GLY A 671 24.90 32.59 -13.37
C GLY A 671 24.31 31.29 -12.81
N GLY A 672 24.71 30.12 -13.33
CA GLY A 672 24.15 28.82 -12.97
C GLY A 672 22.80 28.50 -13.61
N LYS A 673 22.25 29.40 -14.43
CA LYS A 673 21.04 29.17 -15.23
C LYS A 673 21.32 28.19 -16.37
N GLU A 674 20.34 27.35 -16.65
CA GLU A 674 20.34 26.36 -17.72
C GLU A 674 19.57 26.84 -18.94
N SER A 675 20.04 26.43 -20.12
CA SER A 675 19.26 26.56 -21.36
C SER A 675 18.11 25.58 -21.34
N GLU A 676 17.18 25.71 -22.28
CA GLU A 676 16.27 24.61 -22.58
C GLU A 676 17.04 23.30 -22.82
N LEU A 677 16.41 22.18 -22.51
CA LEU A 677 16.98 20.87 -22.79
C LEU A 677 16.86 20.60 -24.30
N VAL A 678 17.98 20.29 -24.93
CA VAL A 678 18.02 19.76 -26.30
C VAL A 678 17.98 18.26 -26.19
N GLU A 679 16.92 17.64 -26.71
CA GLU A 679 16.60 16.23 -26.45
C GLU A 679 16.89 15.36 -27.67
N VAL A 680 17.23 14.09 -27.43
CA VAL A 680 17.35 13.05 -28.44
C VAL A 680 16.91 11.70 -27.87
N VAL A 681 16.20 10.91 -28.68
CA VAL A 681 15.83 9.52 -28.33
C VAL A 681 16.83 8.55 -28.94
N LEU A 682 17.24 7.53 -28.17
CA LEU A 682 17.98 6.39 -28.70
C LEU A 682 17.00 5.50 -29.46
N LYS A 683 17.17 5.44 -30.77
CA LYS A 683 16.34 4.62 -31.67
C LYS A 683 16.72 3.16 -31.63
#